data_AF-A0A1A8AWD2-F1
#
_entry.id   AF-A0A1A8AWD2-F1
#
_cell.length_a   1.000
_cell.length_b   1.000
_cell.length_c   1.000
_cell.angle_alpha   90.00
_cell.angle_beta   90.00
_cell.angle_gamma   90.00
#
_symmetry.space_group_name_H-M   'P 1'
#
loop_
_entity.id
_entity.type
_entity.pdbx_description
1 polymer ?
#
loop_
_entity_poly.entity_id
_entity_poly.type
_entity_poly.pdbx_seq_one_letter_code
_entity_poly.pdbx_strand_id
1 'polypeptide(L)'
;WAWPRVGPALDRAVRTVNSDPTLLPNHHLSYAFKNSENEHRICSESVAPLMAVDLKLAYDPWAFIGPGCSYTSSPVGLFTTHWDVPMITAGAPATAFDGGIYLSITNTGPTHKKLGRFALKICEHFGWQEHVMLMFSDNKADDRPCYFAMEGLYMELKRINISTQDSVFEENKPAINYSQILADIQNNGRVMFVCCSPDVFRKLMIHFWRANLPHEQYVFFYMDLFADSLNSRQKQPWARGDKDDHVAKEAFQCVKILTYREPLNPEYRQFVSQLKMDARQMFNYSVEDSLMNIIAGGFYDGLMLYIQVLNETMMMSKGRPPGSIITKKMWNRTFHGVTGMVHLDENGDREIDFALWDLVDTNSSTYQIALVYSSSEEKLTAVPGTVLNWLGGQVPHDVPNCGFKNDNPICQTITIHQMAFTVIFFILTMALATAVFIYRRMKLEKELVAQLWRISWEDIQISNLDKVLHSSSRITLSLRGSNFGSLLTGDGNLRVFAKTGYYKGNIVAIKYTNCKRIELNRKTLFELKHMRDVQNEHLTRFIGACIDPPNVCIITEYCPRGSLQDILENDSITLDWMFKYSLINDIVKGMVFLHNSVILSHGKLKSSNCVVDKRFVLKITDYGLSSFRSETNSSDAHAYYAQRLCMAPELLRLESPPLQGTQKGDVYSFGIILQEVALRRGAFYLGGNLLSPKEVVDRVILGEWPCLRPVVDPQIHSPELGQLMQRCWAEEPTERPDFNHIHLLLRKHNKESRSNILDNLLSRMEQYANNLEELVEERTEAYNEEKRKAEALLYQILPHSVAEQLKQGETVQAEAFDSVTIYFSDIVGFTNLSAESTPMEVVTLLNDLYTCFDAIIDNFDVYKVETIGDAYMVVSGLPVRNGKQHGREIGSMALTLQNAVRTFRIRHRPQQQLELRIGIHTGPVCAGVVGLKMPRYCLFGDTVNTSSRMESSGEALKIHVSAATRDILMEFNCFHLELRGTIDVKGKGRMTTYWLLGQSSSQ
;
A
#
# COMPACT_ATOMS: atom_id res chain seq x y z
N TRP A 1 -10.67 32.67 5.11
CA TRP A 1 -11.07 33.20 6.44
C TRP A 1 -9.91 33.19 7.44
N ALA A 2 -8.95 32.25 7.34
CA ALA A 2 -7.84 32.13 8.29
C ALA A 2 -6.81 33.28 8.19
N TRP A 3 -6.30 33.58 6.99
CA TRP A 3 -5.32 34.67 6.82
C TRP A 3 -5.82 36.07 7.23
N PRO A 4 -7.08 36.47 6.93
CA PRO A 4 -7.64 37.73 7.45
C PRO A 4 -7.70 37.84 8.99
N ARG A 5 -7.59 36.72 9.73
CA ARG A 5 -7.49 36.69 11.19
C ARG A 5 -6.04 36.59 11.67
N VAL A 6 -5.22 35.75 11.05
CA VAL A 6 -3.83 35.48 11.47
C VAL A 6 -2.86 36.56 10.98
N GLY A 7 -3.03 37.05 9.75
CA GLY A 7 -2.19 38.07 9.14
C GLY A 7 -2.06 39.35 9.97
N PRO A 8 -3.16 39.96 10.46
CA PRO A 8 -3.09 41.13 11.33
C PRO A 8 -2.38 40.86 12.67
N ALA A 9 -2.57 39.66 13.24
CA ALA A 9 -1.87 39.26 14.46
C ALA A 9 -0.35 39.16 14.23
N LEU A 10 0.08 38.52 13.15
CA LEU A 10 1.50 38.40 12.79
C LEU A 10 2.11 39.75 12.43
N ASP A 11 1.43 40.58 11.66
CA ASP A 11 1.87 41.94 11.32
C ASP A 11 2.12 42.78 12.58
N ARG A 12 1.21 42.67 13.56
CA ARG A 12 1.36 43.34 14.85
C ARG A 12 2.57 42.81 15.62
N ALA A 13 2.75 41.49 15.70
CA ALA A 13 3.94 40.91 16.34
C ALA A 13 5.24 41.40 15.67
N VAL A 14 5.29 41.42 14.33
CA VAL A 14 6.44 41.93 13.57
C VAL A 14 6.70 43.41 13.85
N ARG A 15 5.65 44.25 13.88
CA ARG A 15 5.78 45.67 14.25
C ARG A 15 6.30 45.84 15.68
N THR A 16 5.78 45.08 16.63
CA THR A 16 6.24 45.11 18.03
C THR A 16 7.72 44.76 18.12
N VAL A 17 8.15 43.67 17.48
CA VAL A 17 9.56 43.24 17.46
C VAL A 17 10.46 44.30 16.82
N ASN A 18 10.10 44.81 15.64
CA ASN A 18 10.93 45.80 14.94
C ASN A 18 10.97 47.17 15.63
N SER A 19 9.97 47.48 16.48
CA SER A 19 9.95 48.71 17.27
C SER A 19 10.75 48.63 18.57
N ASP A 20 11.06 47.42 19.06
CA ASP A 20 11.78 47.20 20.31
C ASP A 20 13.28 47.01 20.05
N PRO A 21 14.14 47.98 20.42
CA PRO A 21 15.57 47.89 20.18
C PRO A 21 16.28 46.78 20.99
N THR A 22 15.59 46.16 21.96
CA THR A 22 16.14 45.08 22.79
C THR A 22 15.98 43.70 22.15
N LEU A 23 15.09 43.56 21.17
CA LEU A 23 14.80 42.31 20.47
C LEU A 23 15.52 42.28 19.11
N LEU A 24 16.44 41.32 18.94
CA LEU A 24 17.22 41.12 17.71
C LEU A 24 18.00 42.38 17.24
N PRO A 25 18.95 42.89 18.05
CA PRO A 25 19.71 44.07 17.69
C PRO A 25 20.44 43.86 16.35
N ASN A 26 20.40 44.89 15.50
CA ASN A 26 20.97 44.91 14.14
C ASN A 26 20.29 44.00 13.10
N HIS A 27 19.11 43.46 13.39
CA HIS A 27 18.33 42.67 12.45
C HIS A 27 16.93 43.27 12.31
N HIS A 28 16.32 43.10 11.13
CA HIS A 28 14.96 43.57 10.85
C HIS A 28 14.11 42.40 10.40
N LEU A 29 13.01 42.13 11.12
CA LEU A 29 12.12 41.03 10.81
C LEU A 29 11.25 41.38 9.60
N SER A 30 11.20 40.47 8.63
CA SER A 30 10.32 40.55 7.46
C SER A 30 9.69 39.18 7.21
N TYR A 31 8.55 39.15 6.53
CA TYR A 31 7.85 37.92 6.21
C TYR A 31 7.41 37.90 4.75
N ALA A 32 7.37 36.69 4.17
CA ALA A 32 6.80 36.43 2.85
C ALA A 32 5.60 35.49 3.01
N PHE A 33 4.51 35.76 2.28
CA PHE A 33 3.27 35.01 2.37
C PHE A 33 2.98 34.25 1.08
N LYS A 34 2.60 32.97 1.22
CA LYS A 34 2.00 32.15 0.17
C LYS A 34 0.78 31.42 0.74
N ASN A 35 -0.22 31.20 -0.10
CA ASN A 35 -1.48 30.58 0.31
C ASN A 35 -1.37 29.04 0.22
N SER A 36 -1.81 28.32 1.26
CA SER A 36 -1.89 26.86 1.27
C SER A 36 -3.20 26.30 0.67
N GLU A 37 -4.11 27.18 0.26
CA GLU A 37 -5.40 26.82 -0.33
C GLU A 37 -5.28 26.48 -1.83
N ASN A 38 -6.12 25.54 -2.28
CA ASN A 38 -6.31 25.22 -3.71
C ASN A 38 -7.33 26.16 -4.38
N GLU A 39 -7.66 25.90 -5.66
CA GLU A 39 -8.64 26.67 -6.44
C GLU A 39 -10.03 26.74 -5.80
N HIS A 40 -10.38 25.75 -4.96
CA HIS A 40 -11.64 25.71 -4.21
C HIS A 40 -11.58 26.45 -2.87
N ARG A 41 -10.48 27.15 -2.56
CA ARG A 41 -10.24 27.88 -1.30
C ARG A 41 -10.25 26.98 -0.06
N ILE A 42 -9.84 25.72 -0.23
CA ILE A 42 -9.68 24.74 0.85
C ILE A 42 -8.18 24.45 1.01
N CYS A 43 -7.72 24.34 2.26
CA CYS A 43 -6.33 23.99 2.54
C CYS A 43 -6.00 22.61 1.93
N SER A 44 -4.91 22.54 1.15
CA SER A 44 -4.62 21.39 0.30
C SER A 44 -3.26 20.78 0.60
N GLU A 45 -3.24 19.47 0.83
CA GLU A 45 -2.04 18.67 1.11
C GLU A 45 -1.01 18.70 -0.03
N SER A 46 -1.43 18.95 -1.27
CA SER A 46 -0.54 19.05 -2.42
C SER A 46 -0.02 20.46 -2.65
N VAL A 47 -0.85 21.50 -2.43
CA VAL A 47 -0.46 22.89 -2.67
C VAL A 47 0.47 23.43 -1.58
N ALA A 48 0.17 23.13 -0.31
CA ALA A 48 0.96 23.62 0.82
C ALA A 48 2.46 23.29 0.75
N PRO A 49 2.90 22.05 0.49
CA PRO A 49 4.33 21.73 0.35
C PRO A 49 4.96 22.39 -0.86
N LEU A 50 4.26 22.50 -2.00
CA LEU A 50 4.78 23.22 -3.18
C LEU A 50 5.07 24.69 -2.84
N MET A 51 4.13 25.35 -2.15
CA MET A 51 4.32 26.72 -1.70
C MET A 51 5.43 26.87 -0.65
N ALA A 52 5.62 25.87 0.22
CA ALA A 52 6.72 25.85 1.17
C ALA A 52 8.08 25.72 0.47
N VAL A 53 8.19 24.85 -0.55
CA VAL A 53 9.39 24.71 -1.38
C VAL A 53 9.68 26.00 -2.15
N ASP A 54 8.67 26.61 -2.76
CA ASP A 54 8.82 27.90 -3.45
C ASP A 54 9.35 28.99 -2.50
N LEU A 55 8.79 29.09 -1.29
CA LEU A 55 9.27 30.03 -0.27
C LEU A 55 10.71 29.73 0.14
N LYS A 56 11.06 28.45 0.29
CA LYS A 56 12.40 28.01 0.65
C LYS A 56 13.43 28.40 -0.41
N LEU A 57 13.12 28.18 -1.68
CA LEU A 57 14.01 28.49 -2.81
C LEU A 57 14.12 30.00 -3.06
N ALA A 58 13.02 30.75 -2.93
CA ALA A 58 13.00 32.18 -3.24
C ALA A 58 13.59 33.07 -2.14
N TYR A 59 13.39 32.73 -0.86
CA TYR A 59 13.70 33.62 0.26
C TYR A 59 14.59 33.00 1.35
N ASP A 60 14.83 31.69 1.34
CA ASP A 60 15.54 30.95 2.39
C ASP A 60 15.14 31.36 3.84
N PRO A 61 13.87 31.16 4.24
CA PRO A 61 13.35 31.67 5.50
C PRO A 61 14.01 31.02 6.73
N TRP A 62 14.07 31.78 7.83
CA TRP A 62 14.65 31.35 9.10
C TRP A 62 13.69 30.54 9.98
N ALA A 63 12.40 30.69 9.74
CA ALA A 63 11.33 29.87 10.32
C ALA A 63 10.10 29.89 9.38
N PHE A 64 9.30 28.84 9.45
CA PHE A 64 7.97 28.79 8.84
C PHE A 64 6.89 29.08 9.89
N ILE A 65 5.89 29.89 9.52
CA ILE A 65 4.73 30.18 10.37
C ILE A 65 3.49 29.59 9.70
N GLY A 66 2.90 28.57 10.33
CA GLY A 66 1.91 27.69 9.71
C GLY A 66 2.55 26.60 8.83
N PRO A 67 1.76 25.78 8.12
CA PRO A 67 0.29 25.84 7.97
C PRO A 67 -0.52 25.54 9.24
N GLY A 68 -1.82 25.81 9.17
CA GLY A 68 -2.78 25.59 10.27
C GLY A 68 -3.63 24.31 10.13
N CYS A 69 -3.87 23.80 8.93
CA CYS A 69 -4.64 22.57 8.71
C CYS A 69 -3.75 21.33 8.90
N SER A 70 -4.27 20.28 9.53
CA SER A 70 -3.50 19.07 9.84
C SER A 70 -2.95 18.40 8.58
N TYR A 71 -3.77 18.29 7.52
CA TYR A 71 -3.35 17.69 6.24
C TYR A 71 -2.26 18.50 5.53
N THR A 72 -2.25 19.83 5.68
CA THR A 72 -1.21 20.67 5.09
C THR A 72 0.06 20.72 5.91
N SER A 73 -0.05 20.62 7.23
CA SER A 73 1.07 20.72 8.15
C SER A 73 1.93 19.46 8.17
N SER A 74 1.36 18.29 7.88
CA SER A 74 2.11 17.04 7.78
C SER A 74 3.23 17.10 6.72
N PRO A 75 2.96 17.31 5.42
CA PRO A 75 4.03 17.33 4.42
C PRO A 75 4.99 18.51 4.63
N VAL A 76 4.50 19.70 5.00
CA VAL A 76 5.37 20.86 5.26
C VAL A 76 6.29 20.62 6.46
N GLY A 77 5.77 20.01 7.53
CA GLY A 77 6.54 19.65 8.72
C GLY A 77 7.69 18.69 8.44
N LEU A 78 7.51 17.75 7.50
CA LEU A 78 8.57 16.85 7.05
C LEU A 78 9.67 17.62 6.30
N PHE A 79 9.29 18.54 5.41
CA PHE A 79 10.26 19.39 4.70
C PHE A 79 11.04 20.29 5.65
N THR A 80 10.37 20.94 6.61
CA THR A 80 11.03 21.83 7.57
C THR A 80 11.96 21.06 8.49
N THR A 81 11.59 19.84 8.88
CA THR A 81 12.46 18.93 9.65
C THR A 81 13.69 18.55 8.83
N HIS A 82 13.51 18.21 7.55
CA HIS A 82 14.62 17.89 6.64
C HIS A 82 15.57 19.08 6.42
N TRP A 83 15.03 20.30 6.31
CA TRP A 83 15.83 21.52 6.12
C TRP A 83 16.45 22.09 7.40
N ASP A 84 16.21 21.48 8.56
CA ASP A 84 16.57 22.04 9.88
C ASP A 84 16.06 23.47 10.09
N VAL A 85 14.81 23.74 9.69
CA VAL A 85 14.14 25.04 9.86
C VAL A 85 12.97 24.89 10.83
N PRO A 86 12.86 25.71 11.89
CA PRO A 86 11.74 25.65 12.81
C PRO A 86 10.41 25.98 12.11
N MET A 87 9.35 25.27 12.48
CA MET A 87 7.98 25.54 12.05
C MET A 87 7.13 25.83 13.28
N ILE A 88 6.57 27.04 13.35
CA ILE A 88 5.68 27.45 14.43
C ILE A 88 4.25 27.48 13.91
N THR A 89 3.34 26.81 14.61
CA THR A 89 1.92 26.82 14.25
C THR A 89 1.05 26.94 15.50
N ALA A 90 -0.14 27.51 15.37
CA ALA A 90 -1.18 27.46 16.40
C ALA A 90 -2.42 26.68 15.95
N GLY A 91 -2.25 25.85 14.91
CA GLY A 91 -3.26 24.93 14.40
C GLY A 91 -2.78 23.49 14.51
N ALA A 92 -2.81 22.73 13.41
CA ALA A 92 -2.31 21.37 13.28
C ALA A 92 -2.58 20.47 14.52
N PRO A 93 -3.83 20.38 14.99
CA PRO A 93 -4.12 19.79 16.31
C PRO A 93 -4.05 18.26 16.34
N ALA A 94 -3.81 17.58 15.19
CA ALA A 94 -3.84 16.12 15.09
C ALA A 94 -2.79 15.43 16.00
N THR A 95 -3.12 14.23 16.47
CA THR A 95 -2.26 13.48 17.39
C THR A 95 -0.96 12.98 16.75
N ALA A 96 -0.92 12.86 15.44
CA ALA A 96 0.22 12.34 14.69
C ALA A 96 1.52 13.17 14.84
N PHE A 97 1.41 14.44 15.25
CA PHE A 97 2.57 15.33 15.41
C PHE A 97 3.43 15.01 16.65
N ASP A 98 2.92 14.18 17.57
CA ASP A 98 3.57 13.79 18.83
C ASP A 98 4.65 12.68 18.68
N GLY A 99 4.76 12.06 17.51
CA GLY A 99 5.49 10.80 17.27
C GLY A 99 7.01 10.89 17.02
N GLY A 100 7.68 12.00 17.36
CA GLY A 100 9.13 12.16 17.18
C GLY A 100 9.63 12.28 15.72
N ILE A 101 8.73 12.18 14.75
CA ILE A 101 9.02 12.38 13.31
C ILE A 101 9.14 13.88 12.98
N TYR A 102 8.33 14.71 13.64
CA TYR A 102 8.21 16.15 13.38
C TYR A 102 9.06 17.00 14.34
N LEU A 103 10.38 16.79 14.32
CA LEU A 103 11.30 17.39 15.30
C LEU A 103 11.44 18.92 15.21
N SER A 104 10.95 19.54 14.13
CA SER A 104 11.03 20.99 13.93
C SER A 104 9.74 21.76 14.26
N ILE A 105 8.66 21.07 14.62
CA ILE A 105 7.35 21.71 14.84
C ILE A 105 7.21 22.15 16.29
N THR A 106 6.76 23.39 16.50
CA THR A 106 6.29 23.89 17.80
C THR A 106 4.85 24.35 17.66
N ASN A 107 3.95 23.73 18.42
CA ASN A 107 2.52 24.07 18.42
C ASN A 107 2.16 24.98 19.60
N THR A 108 1.93 26.25 19.32
CA THR A 108 1.52 27.25 20.32
C THR A 108 0.00 27.43 20.43
N GLY A 109 -0.76 26.57 19.76
CA GLY A 109 -2.21 26.50 19.79
C GLY A 109 -2.73 25.25 20.48
N PRO A 110 -4.02 24.96 20.35
CA PRO A 110 -4.63 23.76 20.91
C PRO A 110 -4.21 22.47 20.18
N THR A 111 -4.09 21.35 20.92
CA THR A 111 -3.90 20.01 20.33
C THR A 111 -4.95 19.01 20.82
N HIS A 112 -5.28 18.03 19.99
CA HIS A 112 -6.29 17.00 20.30
C HIS A 112 -5.79 15.96 21.29
N LYS A 113 -4.47 15.81 21.47
CA LYS A 113 -3.91 15.01 22.57
C LYS A 113 -4.31 15.59 23.94
N LYS A 114 -4.24 16.91 24.11
CA LYS A 114 -4.68 17.58 25.35
C LYS A 114 -6.19 17.47 25.57
N LEU A 115 -6.96 17.52 24.48
CA LEU A 115 -8.40 17.25 24.51
C LEU A 115 -8.72 15.81 24.96
N GLY A 116 -7.93 14.83 24.49
CA GLY A 116 -7.97 13.45 24.95
C GLY A 116 -7.74 13.31 26.45
N ARG A 117 -6.70 13.98 26.99
CA ARG A 117 -6.43 14.01 28.44
C ARG A 117 -7.57 14.65 29.23
N PHE A 118 -8.17 15.71 28.73
CA PHE A 118 -9.33 16.35 29.35
C PHE A 118 -10.53 15.39 29.44
N ALA A 119 -10.88 14.72 28.34
CA ALA A 119 -11.98 13.75 28.34
C ALA A 119 -11.69 12.53 29.22
N LEU A 120 -10.44 12.07 29.26
CA LEU A 120 -10.03 11.03 30.19
C LEU A 120 -10.23 11.48 31.65
N LYS A 121 -9.85 12.72 31.98
CA LYS A 121 -10.05 13.27 33.33
C LYS A 121 -11.53 13.43 33.70
N ILE A 122 -12.40 13.69 32.72
CA ILE A 122 -13.85 13.65 32.90
C ILE A 122 -14.28 12.23 33.28
N CYS A 123 -13.87 11.20 32.54
CA CYS A 123 -14.20 9.81 32.84
C CYS A 123 -13.70 9.39 34.24
N GLU A 124 -12.46 9.74 34.59
CA GLU A 124 -11.91 9.49 35.93
C GLU A 124 -12.69 10.21 37.04
N HIS A 125 -13.08 11.47 36.81
CA HIS A 125 -13.81 12.27 37.79
C HIS A 125 -15.20 11.69 38.10
N PHE A 126 -15.86 11.12 37.09
CA PHE A 126 -17.19 10.52 37.22
C PHE A 126 -17.20 9.01 37.45
N GLY A 127 -16.03 8.37 37.45
CA GLY A 127 -15.89 6.93 37.72
C GLY A 127 -16.26 6.02 36.54
N TRP A 128 -16.22 6.52 35.30
CA TRP A 128 -16.46 5.73 34.10
C TRP A 128 -15.18 5.06 33.62
N GLN A 129 -15.16 3.72 33.61
CA GLN A 129 -13.94 2.92 33.40
C GLN A 129 -14.12 1.77 32.40
N GLU A 130 -15.35 1.47 31.98
CA GLU A 130 -15.64 0.29 31.17
C GLU A 130 -15.93 0.64 29.71
N HIS A 131 -16.88 1.55 29.44
CA HIS A 131 -17.36 1.78 28.06
C HIS A 131 -17.77 3.23 27.74
N VAL A 132 -17.36 3.73 26.58
CA VAL A 132 -17.72 5.07 26.07
C VAL A 132 -18.04 5.01 24.58
N MET A 133 -19.08 5.70 24.14
CA MET A 133 -19.43 5.81 22.73
C MET A 133 -18.92 7.13 22.13
N LEU A 134 -18.27 7.07 20.96
CA LEU A 134 -17.74 8.22 20.22
C LEU A 134 -18.57 8.43 18.96
N MET A 135 -19.11 9.62 18.77
CA MET A 135 -20.00 9.92 17.64
C MET A 135 -19.50 11.16 16.91
N PHE A 136 -19.23 11.05 15.62
CA PHE A 136 -18.73 12.22 14.89
C PHE A 136 -19.11 12.27 13.43
N SER A 137 -19.16 13.52 12.94
CA SER A 137 -19.25 13.83 11.53
C SER A 137 -17.89 13.70 10.86
N ASP A 138 -17.80 12.91 9.78
CA ASP A 138 -16.57 12.75 9.01
C ASP A 138 -16.74 13.21 7.56
N ASN A 139 -16.35 14.44 7.28
CA ASN A 139 -16.39 15.01 5.94
C ASN A 139 -15.02 14.93 5.26
N LYS A 140 -14.85 13.99 4.33
CA LYS A 140 -13.58 13.82 3.59
C LYS A 140 -13.20 15.00 2.68
N ALA A 141 -14.08 15.99 2.52
CA ALA A 141 -13.82 17.18 1.71
C ALA A 141 -13.25 18.38 2.50
N ASP A 142 -13.14 18.29 3.83
CA ASP A 142 -12.51 19.32 4.68
C ASP A 142 -11.30 18.78 5.46
N ASP A 143 -10.76 19.55 6.41
CA ASP A 143 -9.61 19.14 7.26
C ASP A 143 -10.01 18.12 8.36
N ARG A 144 -11.23 17.56 8.29
CA ARG A 144 -11.81 16.55 9.19
C ARG A 144 -11.62 16.90 10.68
N PRO A 145 -12.05 18.09 11.14
CA PRO A 145 -11.79 18.55 12.51
C PRO A 145 -12.41 17.63 13.58
N CYS A 146 -13.62 17.12 13.35
CA CYS A 146 -14.27 16.21 14.30
C CYS A 146 -13.61 14.82 14.35
N TYR A 147 -13.10 14.32 13.22
CA TYR A 147 -12.34 13.07 13.18
C TYR A 147 -11.07 13.20 14.03
N PHE A 148 -10.27 14.25 13.82
CA PHE A 148 -9.03 14.43 14.59
C PHE A 148 -9.28 14.73 16.07
N ALA A 149 -10.37 15.43 16.41
CA ALA A 149 -10.77 15.62 17.79
C ALA A 149 -11.13 14.30 18.49
N MET A 150 -11.85 13.41 17.80
CA MET A 150 -12.22 12.08 18.30
C MET A 150 -11.03 11.12 18.34
N GLU A 151 -10.10 11.21 17.39
CA GLU A 151 -8.84 10.46 17.41
C GLU A 151 -8.05 10.78 18.69
N GLY A 152 -7.98 12.06 19.08
CA GLY A 152 -7.39 12.50 20.33
C GLY A 152 -7.98 11.81 21.56
N LEU A 153 -9.31 11.75 21.65
CA LEU A 153 -10.02 11.01 22.70
C LEU A 153 -9.71 9.52 22.66
N TYR A 154 -9.85 8.92 21.48
CA TYR A 154 -9.71 7.47 21.28
C TYR A 154 -8.33 6.98 21.74
N MET A 155 -7.27 7.71 21.39
CA MET A 155 -5.90 7.34 21.73
C MET A 155 -5.65 7.34 23.25
N GLU A 156 -6.13 8.37 23.96
CA GLU A 156 -5.95 8.46 25.42
C GLU A 156 -6.87 7.50 26.19
N LEU A 157 -8.12 7.29 25.73
CA LEU A 157 -9.04 6.32 26.35
C LEU A 157 -8.56 4.87 26.18
N LYS A 158 -8.02 4.54 24.99
CA LYS A 158 -7.45 3.22 24.69
C LYS A 158 -6.22 2.92 25.55
N ARG A 159 -5.44 3.94 25.91
CA ARG A 159 -4.28 3.81 26.80
C ARG A 159 -4.64 3.22 28.17
N ILE A 160 -5.87 3.45 28.64
CA ILE A 160 -6.39 2.98 29.95
C ILE A 160 -7.35 1.78 29.78
N ASN A 161 -7.42 1.17 28.58
CA ASN A 161 -8.29 0.03 28.26
C ASN A 161 -9.80 0.27 28.43
N ILE A 162 -10.26 1.52 28.33
CA ILE A 162 -11.70 1.80 28.25
C ILE A 162 -12.20 1.36 26.86
N SER A 163 -13.25 0.55 26.81
CA SER A 163 -13.85 0.11 25.55
C SER A 163 -14.51 1.29 24.85
N THR A 164 -14.20 1.49 23.57
CA THR A 164 -14.79 2.57 22.77
C THR A 164 -15.52 2.00 21.56
N GLN A 165 -16.72 2.52 21.29
CA GLN A 165 -17.50 2.22 20.09
C GLN A 165 -17.70 3.51 19.29
N ASP A 166 -17.30 3.51 18.03
CA ASP A 166 -17.48 4.64 17.11
C ASP A 166 -18.78 4.54 16.31
N SER A 167 -19.42 5.69 16.08
CA SER A 167 -20.54 5.88 15.16
C SER A 167 -20.27 7.11 14.30
N VAL A 168 -20.10 6.87 13.00
CA VAL A 168 -19.69 7.88 12.02
C VAL A 168 -20.85 8.22 11.10
N PHE A 169 -21.09 9.51 10.89
CA PHE A 169 -22.08 10.01 9.93
C PHE A 169 -21.52 11.14 9.06
N GLU A 170 -22.16 11.44 7.94
CA GLU A 170 -21.76 12.52 7.03
C GLU A 170 -22.85 13.57 6.94
N GLU A 171 -22.56 14.80 7.36
CA GLU A 171 -23.53 15.91 7.36
C GLU A 171 -23.89 16.42 5.95
N ASN A 172 -22.97 16.28 5.00
CA ASN A 172 -23.11 16.83 3.65
C ASN A 172 -23.96 15.97 2.70
N LYS A 173 -24.35 14.76 3.11
CA LYS A 173 -25.21 13.87 2.33
C LYS A 173 -26.68 14.08 2.71
N PRO A 174 -27.61 14.16 1.73
CA PRO A 174 -29.02 14.43 2.02
C PRO A 174 -29.70 13.17 2.59
N ALA A 175 -29.62 13.03 3.92
CA ALA A 175 -30.47 12.28 4.85
C ALA A 175 -29.61 11.60 5.93
N ILE A 176 -29.33 12.30 7.03
CA ILE A 176 -28.82 11.66 8.25
C ILE A 176 -29.93 10.75 8.79
N ASN A 177 -29.65 9.44 8.87
CA ASN A 177 -30.60 8.47 9.39
C ASN A 177 -30.57 8.46 10.93
N TYR A 178 -31.28 9.41 11.55
CA TYR A 178 -31.38 9.51 13.00
C TYR A 178 -31.93 8.24 13.66
N SER A 179 -32.76 7.45 12.97
CA SER A 179 -33.30 6.20 13.55
C SER A 179 -32.23 5.13 13.78
N GLN A 180 -31.26 5.02 12.87
CA GLN A 180 -30.12 4.13 13.01
C GLN A 180 -29.20 4.60 14.13
N ILE A 181 -28.91 5.91 14.16
CA ILE A 181 -28.10 6.52 15.22
C ILE A 181 -28.71 6.26 16.61
N LEU A 182 -30.02 6.39 16.75
CA LEU A 182 -30.72 6.08 18.01
C LEU A 182 -30.67 4.61 18.38
N ALA A 183 -30.73 3.70 17.40
CA ALA A 183 -30.56 2.27 17.64
C ALA A 183 -29.14 1.94 18.14
N ASP A 184 -28.12 2.59 17.57
CA ASP A 184 -26.74 2.44 18.00
C ASP A 184 -26.53 2.98 19.42
N ILE A 185 -27.10 4.15 19.74
CA ILE A 185 -27.10 4.72 21.09
C ILE A 185 -27.76 3.75 22.09
N GLN A 186 -28.93 3.20 21.75
CA GLN A 186 -29.63 2.29 22.64
C GLN A 186 -28.80 1.03 22.95
N ASN A 187 -28.18 0.46 21.92
CA ASN A 187 -27.44 -0.80 21.98
C ASN A 187 -26.03 -0.67 22.55
N ASN A 188 -25.37 0.49 22.41
CA ASN A 188 -23.94 0.61 22.69
C ASN A 188 -23.56 1.83 23.54
N GLY A 189 -24.45 2.80 23.78
CA GLY A 189 -24.09 4.08 24.41
C GLY A 189 -24.87 4.42 25.67
N ARG A 190 -24.18 4.89 26.72
CA ARG A 190 -24.78 5.62 27.86
C ARG A 190 -24.03 6.92 28.13
N VAL A 191 -22.71 6.87 28.07
CA VAL A 191 -21.82 8.03 28.02
C VAL A 191 -21.36 8.23 26.59
N MET A 192 -21.70 9.38 26.00
CA MET A 192 -21.41 9.66 24.59
C MET A 192 -20.62 10.96 24.43
N PHE A 193 -19.55 10.94 23.65
CA PHE A 193 -18.90 12.15 23.15
C PHE A 193 -19.32 12.38 21.71
N VAL A 194 -19.82 13.57 21.40
CA VAL A 194 -20.39 13.90 20.09
C VAL A 194 -19.74 15.13 19.47
N CYS A 195 -19.23 15.02 18.24
CA CYS A 195 -18.72 16.16 17.46
C CYS A 195 -19.43 16.26 16.11
N CYS A 196 -20.19 17.33 15.92
CA CYS A 196 -20.90 17.65 14.67
C CYS A 196 -21.31 19.12 14.70
N SER A 197 -21.94 19.63 13.64
CA SER A 197 -22.46 21.00 13.63
C SER A 197 -23.58 21.22 14.68
N PRO A 198 -23.72 22.43 15.24
CA PRO A 198 -24.74 22.73 16.27
C PRO A 198 -26.17 22.39 15.86
N ASP A 199 -26.51 22.54 14.58
CA ASP A 199 -27.85 22.28 14.07
C ASP A 199 -28.13 20.78 13.92
N VAL A 200 -27.13 20.00 13.54
CA VAL A 200 -27.23 18.54 13.47
C VAL A 200 -27.33 17.95 14.86
N PHE A 201 -26.51 18.44 15.80
CA PHE A 201 -26.58 18.04 17.20
C PHE A 201 -27.95 18.35 17.82
N ARG A 202 -28.49 19.56 17.59
CA ARG A 202 -29.83 19.93 18.06
C ARG A 202 -30.91 18.98 17.54
N LYS A 203 -30.89 18.66 16.24
CA LYS A 203 -31.84 17.70 15.64
C LYS A 203 -31.70 16.30 16.25
N LEU A 204 -30.47 15.83 16.47
CA LEU A 204 -30.21 14.56 17.14
C LEU A 204 -30.85 14.54 18.53
N MET A 205 -30.69 15.60 19.32
CA MET A 205 -31.28 15.70 20.66
C MET A 205 -32.81 15.74 20.63
N ILE A 206 -33.42 16.43 19.66
CA ILE A 206 -34.88 16.43 19.47
C ILE A 206 -35.39 15.01 19.13
N HIS A 207 -34.70 14.29 18.25
CA HIS A 207 -35.05 12.91 17.90
C HIS A 207 -34.86 11.95 19.07
N PHE A 208 -33.79 12.13 19.86
CA PHE A 208 -33.52 11.38 21.08
C PHE A 208 -34.63 11.58 22.12
N TRP A 209 -35.03 12.81 22.39
CA TRP A 209 -36.08 13.10 23.38
C TRP A 209 -37.46 12.59 22.97
N ARG A 210 -37.73 12.53 21.66
CA ARG A 210 -38.95 11.93 21.11
C ARG A 210 -38.94 10.41 21.16
N ALA A 211 -37.77 9.79 21.31
CA ALA A 211 -37.68 8.36 21.51
C ALA A 211 -38.09 8.03 22.96
N ASN A 212 -38.83 6.94 23.15
CA ASN A 212 -39.32 6.53 24.46
C ASN A 212 -38.21 5.81 25.27
N LEU A 213 -37.05 6.44 25.41
CA LEU A 213 -35.87 5.92 26.11
C LEU A 213 -35.78 6.48 27.54
N PRO A 214 -35.17 5.75 28.50
CA PRO A 214 -34.99 6.25 29.86
C PRO A 214 -33.90 7.34 29.90
N HIS A 215 -34.27 8.60 29.66
CA HIS A 215 -33.35 9.72 29.48
C HIS A 215 -32.36 9.92 30.65
N GLU A 216 -32.74 9.56 31.87
CA GLU A 216 -31.92 9.63 33.09
C GLU A 216 -30.66 8.75 33.06
N GLN A 217 -30.61 7.76 32.16
CA GLN A 217 -29.46 6.85 32.01
C GLN A 217 -28.43 7.35 31.00
N TYR A 218 -28.67 8.46 30.29
CA TYR A 218 -27.82 8.92 29.19
C TYR A 218 -27.21 10.29 29.48
N VAL A 219 -25.96 10.48 29.05
CA VAL A 219 -25.27 11.77 29.04
C VAL A 219 -24.56 11.99 27.71
N PHE A 220 -24.72 13.20 27.16
CA PHE A 220 -24.07 13.62 25.93
C PHE A 220 -23.05 14.72 26.23
N PHE A 221 -21.79 14.47 25.93
CA PHE A 221 -20.72 15.46 25.90
C PHE A 221 -20.58 16.00 24.48
N TYR A 222 -21.16 17.17 24.23
CA TYR A 222 -21.08 17.84 22.95
C TYR A 222 -19.76 18.60 22.84
N MET A 223 -18.94 18.21 21.88
CA MET A 223 -17.62 18.79 21.61
C MET A 223 -17.77 20.00 20.69
N ASP A 224 -17.96 21.16 21.31
CA ASP A 224 -18.05 22.46 20.63
C ASP A 224 -16.82 23.30 20.98
N LEU A 225 -15.67 22.88 20.48
CA LEU A 225 -14.37 23.39 20.94
C LEU A 225 -14.26 24.92 20.86
N PHE A 226 -14.86 25.53 19.83
CA PHE A 226 -14.86 26.99 19.61
C PHE A 226 -16.13 27.70 20.08
N ALA A 227 -17.04 26.99 20.77
CA ALA A 227 -18.25 27.51 21.37
C ALA A 227 -19.23 28.16 20.36
N ASP A 228 -19.33 27.61 19.14
CA ASP A 228 -20.19 28.14 18.08
C ASP A 228 -21.67 28.12 18.48
N SER A 229 -22.09 27.10 19.24
CA SER A 229 -23.47 27.00 19.77
C SER A 229 -23.77 27.99 20.90
N LEU A 230 -22.74 28.55 21.54
CA LEU A 230 -22.86 29.45 22.69
C LEU A 230 -22.70 30.93 22.32
N ASN A 231 -22.54 31.25 21.03
CA ASN A 231 -22.41 32.63 20.53
C ASN A 231 -23.68 33.50 20.70
N SER A 232 -24.80 32.93 21.13
CA SER A 232 -26.01 33.70 21.43
C SER A 232 -25.86 34.54 22.70
N ARG A 233 -26.44 35.76 22.72
CA ARG A 233 -26.40 36.66 23.91
C ARG A 233 -26.92 36.02 25.20
N GLN A 234 -27.79 35.02 25.08
CA GLN A 234 -28.40 34.31 26.20
C GLN A 234 -27.74 32.96 26.50
N LYS A 235 -26.71 32.54 25.74
CA LYS A 235 -26.01 31.25 25.89
C LYS A 235 -26.98 30.07 25.93
N GLN A 236 -27.94 30.09 25.01
CA GLN A 236 -28.99 29.08 24.83
C GLN A 236 -28.70 28.29 23.54
N PRO A 237 -27.92 27.21 23.61
CA PRO A 237 -27.49 26.46 22.41
C PRO A 237 -28.66 25.75 21.70
N TRP A 238 -29.75 25.47 22.43
CA TRP A 238 -30.95 24.81 21.94
C TRP A 238 -31.95 25.74 21.24
N ALA A 239 -31.89 27.06 21.46
CA ALA A 239 -32.89 28.01 20.96
C ALA A 239 -32.67 28.33 19.48
N ARG A 240 -33.72 28.23 18.66
CA ARG A 240 -33.74 28.61 17.23
C ARG A 240 -34.95 29.45 16.84
N GLY A 241 -35.92 29.64 17.74
CA GLY A 241 -37.17 30.34 17.48
C GLY A 241 -38.18 29.49 16.71
N ASP A 242 -38.03 28.15 16.72
CA ASP A 242 -38.94 27.23 16.03
C ASP A 242 -39.89 26.51 17.01
N LYS A 243 -40.83 25.74 16.47
CA LYS A 243 -41.82 24.97 17.25
C LYS A 243 -41.22 23.89 18.15
N ASP A 244 -39.99 23.46 17.88
CA ASP A 244 -39.31 22.36 18.55
C ASP A 244 -38.40 22.87 19.70
N ASP A 245 -38.29 24.18 19.92
CA ASP A 245 -37.45 24.78 20.97
C ASP A 245 -37.77 24.28 22.37
N HIS A 246 -39.05 24.07 22.69
CA HIS A 246 -39.44 23.49 23.99
C HIS A 246 -38.89 22.07 24.15
N VAL A 247 -38.96 21.25 23.10
CA VAL A 247 -38.44 19.88 23.12
C VAL A 247 -36.91 19.89 23.19
N ALA A 248 -36.27 20.77 22.42
CA ALA A 248 -34.82 20.93 22.44
C ALA A 248 -34.32 21.38 23.83
N LYS A 249 -35.02 22.29 24.50
CA LYS A 249 -34.68 22.73 25.86
C LYS A 249 -34.66 21.58 26.85
N GLU A 250 -35.69 20.73 26.84
CA GLU A 250 -35.77 19.55 27.71
C GLU A 250 -34.67 18.53 27.36
N ALA A 251 -34.45 18.28 26.06
CA ALA A 251 -33.41 17.38 25.59
C ALA A 251 -32.01 17.82 26.02
N PHE A 252 -31.72 19.12 26.04
CA PHE A 252 -30.41 19.65 26.39
C PHE A 252 -30.10 19.51 27.89
N GLN A 253 -31.04 19.14 28.75
CA GLN A 253 -30.75 18.86 30.17
C GLN A 253 -29.79 17.68 30.37
N CYS A 254 -29.72 16.73 29.43
CA CYS A 254 -28.73 15.64 29.44
C CYS A 254 -27.42 15.96 28.68
N VAL A 255 -27.27 17.20 28.20
CA VAL A 255 -26.12 17.64 27.40
C VAL A 255 -25.16 18.49 28.24
N LYS A 256 -23.88 18.13 28.18
CA LYS A 256 -22.74 18.91 28.69
C LYS A 256 -21.93 19.39 27.49
N ILE A 257 -21.52 20.65 27.45
CA ILE A 257 -20.78 21.21 26.30
C ILE A 257 -19.32 21.40 26.67
N LEU A 258 -18.42 20.90 25.84
CA LEU A 258 -16.97 20.98 26.02
C LEU A 258 -16.38 22.02 25.08
N THR A 259 -15.68 23.01 25.63
CA THR A 259 -15.07 24.12 24.88
C THR A 259 -13.63 24.36 25.33
N TYR A 260 -12.85 25.08 24.53
CA TYR A 260 -11.65 25.74 25.04
C TYR A 260 -12.02 26.80 26.08
N ARG A 261 -11.09 27.09 26.99
CA ARG A 261 -11.25 28.19 27.95
C ARG A 261 -10.77 29.51 27.35
N GLU A 262 -11.62 30.52 27.41
CA GLU A 262 -11.23 31.87 27.01
C GLU A 262 -10.22 32.48 28.01
N PRO A 263 -9.11 33.06 27.54
CA PRO A 263 -8.21 33.81 28.41
C PRO A 263 -8.91 35.03 29.03
N LEU A 264 -8.89 35.12 30.36
CA LEU A 264 -9.58 36.19 31.11
C LEU A 264 -8.68 37.42 31.38
N ASN A 265 -7.42 37.36 30.97
CA ASN A 265 -6.44 38.41 31.22
C ASN A 265 -6.74 39.68 30.39
N PRO A 266 -6.45 40.89 30.92
CA PRO A 266 -6.80 42.14 30.27
C PRO A 266 -6.06 42.34 28.94
N GLU A 267 -4.84 41.82 28.81
CA GLU A 267 -4.02 41.90 27.60
C GLU A 267 -4.71 41.19 26.42
N TYR A 268 -5.34 40.04 26.67
CA TYR A 268 -6.07 39.30 25.63
C TYR A 268 -7.26 40.12 25.10
N ARG A 269 -8.04 40.75 25.99
CA ARG A 269 -9.17 41.61 25.58
C ARG A 269 -8.71 42.81 24.75
N GLN A 270 -7.61 43.43 25.16
CA GLN A 270 -7.01 44.52 24.40
C GLN A 270 -6.51 44.05 23.03
N PHE A 271 -5.85 42.90 22.98
CA PHE A 271 -5.39 42.27 21.74
C PHE A 271 -6.54 41.98 20.79
N VAL A 272 -7.63 41.37 21.24
CA VAL A 272 -8.81 41.09 20.39
C VAL A 272 -9.45 42.37 19.85
N SER A 273 -9.55 43.42 20.67
CA SER A 273 -10.05 44.74 20.22
C SER A 273 -9.19 45.31 19.09
N GLN A 274 -7.87 45.25 19.25
CA GLN A 274 -6.92 45.70 18.23
C GLN A 274 -6.94 44.82 16.97
N LEU A 275 -7.03 43.50 17.14
CA LEU A 275 -7.13 42.53 16.05
C LEU A 275 -8.31 42.83 15.13
N LYS A 276 -9.48 43.16 15.71
CA LYS A 276 -10.67 43.57 14.96
C LYS A 276 -10.45 44.84 14.14
N MET A 277 -9.75 45.82 14.70
CA MET A 277 -9.44 47.07 13.99
C MET A 277 -8.49 46.81 12.82
N ASP A 278 -7.39 46.08 13.07
CA ASP A 278 -6.38 45.79 12.07
C ASP A 278 -6.94 44.92 10.94
N ALA A 279 -7.74 43.90 11.25
CA ALA A 279 -8.36 43.03 10.24
C ALA A 279 -9.31 43.80 9.31
N ARG A 280 -10.05 44.78 9.85
CA ARG A 280 -10.89 45.67 9.04
C ARG A 280 -10.05 46.58 8.15
N GLN A 281 -8.95 47.13 8.68
CA GLN A 281 -8.09 48.03 7.94
C GLN A 281 -7.30 47.32 6.82
N MET A 282 -6.76 46.14 7.09
CA MET A 282 -5.86 45.42 6.16
C MET A 282 -6.62 44.58 5.13
N PHE A 283 -7.71 43.93 5.54
CA PHE A 283 -8.40 42.91 4.71
C PHE A 283 -9.89 43.19 4.49
N ASN A 284 -10.41 44.33 4.96
CA ASN A 284 -11.84 44.65 4.97
C ASN A 284 -12.69 43.51 5.60
N TYR A 285 -12.14 42.85 6.62
CA TYR A 285 -12.73 41.67 7.26
C TYR A 285 -13.17 42.00 8.69
N SER A 286 -14.41 41.68 9.06
CA SER A 286 -14.91 41.88 10.43
C SER A 286 -14.72 40.61 11.25
N VAL A 287 -13.85 40.68 12.26
CA VAL A 287 -13.63 39.57 13.21
C VAL A 287 -14.72 39.58 14.29
N GLU A 288 -15.36 38.44 14.48
CA GLU A 288 -16.38 38.21 15.52
C GLU A 288 -15.74 37.88 16.89
N ASP A 289 -16.49 38.09 17.97
CA ASP A 289 -16.10 37.62 19.31
C ASP A 289 -16.36 36.12 19.41
N SER A 290 -15.32 35.32 19.17
CA SER A 290 -15.35 33.86 19.21
C SER A 290 -14.03 33.34 19.80
N LEU A 291 -14.08 32.14 20.38
CA LEU A 291 -12.89 31.41 20.83
C LEU A 291 -11.90 31.12 19.69
N MET A 292 -12.34 31.22 18.43
CA MET A 292 -11.44 31.15 17.27
C MET A 292 -10.32 32.20 17.31
N ASN A 293 -10.52 33.31 18.02
CA ASN A 293 -9.50 34.35 18.21
C ASN A 293 -8.29 33.86 19.03
N ILE A 294 -8.43 32.78 19.79
CA ILE A 294 -7.33 32.12 20.51
C ILE A 294 -6.27 31.62 19.52
N ILE A 295 -6.66 31.18 18.32
CA ILE A 295 -5.73 30.73 17.28
C ILE A 295 -4.85 31.90 16.80
N ALA A 296 -5.44 33.07 16.56
CA ALA A 296 -4.68 34.27 16.18
C ALA A 296 -3.74 34.73 17.31
N GLY A 297 -4.21 34.67 18.56
CA GLY A 297 -3.37 34.90 19.74
C GLY A 297 -2.23 33.89 19.86
N GLY A 298 -2.48 32.62 19.57
CA GLY A 298 -1.46 31.55 19.57
C GLY A 298 -0.37 31.78 18.52
N PHE A 299 -0.73 32.25 17.31
CA PHE A 299 0.26 32.61 16.28
C PHE A 299 1.09 33.83 16.69
N TYR A 300 0.47 34.85 17.30
CA TYR A 300 1.18 36.01 17.86
C TYR A 300 2.19 35.55 18.92
N ASP A 301 1.71 34.78 19.90
CA ASP A 301 2.50 34.29 21.03
C ASP A 301 3.62 33.36 20.56
N GLY A 302 3.36 32.49 19.58
CA GLY A 302 4.37 31.61 19.00
C GLY A 302 5.49 32.37 18.28
N LEU A 303 5.17 33.42 17.53
CA LEU A 303 6.20 34.26 16.91
C LEU A 303 7.02 35.01 17.98
N MET A 304 6.36 35.57 19.01
CA MET A 304 7.07 36.25 20.10
C MET A 304 8.03 35.30 20.84
N LEU A 305 7.60 34.06 21.12
CA LEU A 305 8.46 33.04 21.72
C LEU A 305 9.67 32.72 20.83
N TYR A 306 9.44 32.48 19.54
CA TYR A 306 10.53 32.21 18.59
C TYR A 306 11.56 33.34 18.59
N ILE A 307 11.11 34.60 18.58
CA ILE A 307 11.98 35.77 18.58
C ILE A 307 12.77 35.89 19.88
N GLN A 308 12.15 35.63 21.04
CA GLN A 308 12.86 35.62 22.33
C GLN A 308 13.99 34.58 22.35
N VAL A 309 13.70 33.35 21.93
CA VAL A 309 14.69 32.27 21.89
C VAL A 309 15.78 32.52 20.84
N LEU A 310 15.40 33.10 19.70
CA LEU A 310 16.34 33.50 18.66
C LEU A 310 17.31 34.57 19.18
N ASN A 311 16.79 35.60 19.86
CA ASN A 311 17.59 36.67 20.45
C ASN A 311 18.62 36.12 21.47
N GLU A 312 18.18 35.26 22.39
CA GLU A 312 19.05 34.58 23.36
C GLU A 312 20.15 33.76 22.69
N THR A 313 19.82 33.05 21.61
CA THR A 313 20.75 32.15 20.92
C THR A 313 21.73 32.91 20.02
N MET A 314 21.30 34.03 19.43
CA MET A 314 22.17 34.92 18.65
C MET A 314 23.18 35.65 19.53
N MET A 315 22.87 35.93 20.80
CA MET A 315 23.88 36.45 21.74
C MET A 315 25.02 35.46 22.01
N MET A 316 24.76 34.16 21.87
CA MET A 316 25.72 33.08 22.14
C MET A 316 26.46 32.58 20.89
N SER A 317 25.90 32.78 19.69
CA SER A 317 26.41 32.20 18.44
C SER A 317 26.76 33.28 17.41
N LYS A 318 27.88 33.12 16.71
CA LYS A 318 28.27 34.00 15.59
C LYS A 318 27.62 33.49 14.29
N GLY A 319 26.40 33.90 14.01
CA GLY A 319 25.69 33.58 12.75
C GLY A 319 24.24 33.10 12.95
N ARG A 320 23.59 32.60 11.88
CA ARG A 320 22.26 31.99 11.93
C ARG A 320 22.34 30.70 12.76
N PRO A 321 21.64 30.60 13.91
CA PRO A 321 21.68 29.38 14.71
C PRO A 321 20.93 28.22 14.03
N PRO A 322 21.36 26.96 14.22
CA PRO A 322 20.64 25.78 13.74
C PRO A 322 19.20 25.72 14.24
N GLY A 323 18.26 25.31 13.39
CA GLY A 323 16.83 25.30 13.70
C GLY A 323 16.48 24.35 14.85
N SER A 324 17.11 23.18 14.88
CA SER A 324 16.99 22.19 15.95
C SER A 324 17.34 22.73 17.34
N ILE A 325 18.31 23.65 17.45
CA ILE A 325 18.70 24.27 18.74
C ILE A 325 17.62 25.26 19.18
N ILE A 326 17.11 26.08 18.26
CA ILE A 326 16.02 27.03 18.55
C ILE A 326 14.78 26.26 19.01
N THR A 327 14.42 25.22 18.26
CA THR A 327 13.22 24.40 18.53
C THR A 327 13.29 23.76 19.92
N LYS A 328 14.40 23.11 20.26
CA LYS A 328 14.59 22.51 21.59
C LYS A 328 14.56 23.53 22.74
N LYS A 329 15.02 24.76 22.51
CA LYS A 329 14.95 25.83 23.51
C LYS A 329 13.56 26.46 23.65
N MET A 330 12.70 26.31 22.65
CA MET A 330 11.28 26.71 22.74
C MET A 330 10.49 25.69 23.57
N TRP A 331 10.83 24.40 23.51
CA TRP A 331 10.13 23.33 24.22
C TRP A 331 10.43 23.32 25.73
N ASN A 332 9.50 22.75 26.51
CA ASN A 332 9.56 22.70 27.98
C ASN A 332 9.82 24.07 28.63
N ARG A 333 9.16 25.11 28.12
CA ARG A 333 9.36 26.51 28.53
C ARG A 333 8.03 27.19 28.79
N THR A 334 8.05 28.07 29.79
CA THR A 334 6.92 28.95 30.10
C THR A 334 7.27 30.40 29.74
N PHE A 335 6.36 31.10 29.08
CA PHE A 335 6.51 32.54 28.80
C PHE A 335 5.17 33.27 28.93
N HIS A 336 5.24 34.60 29.02
CA HIS A 336 4.06 35.45 29.12
C HIS A 336 3.70 36.03 27.75
N GLY A 337 2.54 35.63 27.21
CA GLY A 337 1.99 36.07 25.93
C GLY A 337 0.75 36.95 26.09
N VAL A 338 0.13 37.30 24.96
CA VAL A 338 -1.17 38.02 24.94
C VAL A 338 -2.30 37.12 25.42
N THR A 339 -2.19 35.80 25.21
CA THR A 339 -3.16 34.81 25.72
C THR A 339 -2.90 34.40 27.17
N GLY A 340 -2.07 35.16 27.90
CA GLY A 340 -1.71 34.92 29.30
C GLY A 340 -0.43 34.10 29.43
N MET A 341 -0.36 33.28 30.48
CA MET A 341 0.78 32.37 30.70
C MET A 341 0.72 31.21 29.72
N VAL A 342 1.73 31.08 28.87
CA VAL A 342 1.87 30.02 27.88
C VAL A 342 2.94 29.04 28.33
N HIS A 343 2.58 27.77 28.51
CA HIS A 343 3.51 26.69 28.82
C HIS A 343 3.56 25.70 27.66
N LEU A 344 4.74 25.44 27.13
CA LEU A 344 4.99 24.38 26.15
C LEU A 344 5.59 23.17 26.86
N ASP A 345 5.09 21.98 26.53
CA ASP A 345 5.58 20.72 27.07
C ASP A 345 6.89 20.26 26.38
N GLU A 346 7.37 19.08 26.78
CA GLU A 346 8.60 18.48 26.26
C GLU A 346 8.54 18.13 24.77
N ASN A 347 7.35 18.04 24.19
CA ASN A 347 7.11 17.73 22.78
C ASN A 347 6.85 18.98 21.94
N GLY A 348 6.90 20.17 22.56
CA GLY A 348 6.67 21.42 21.87
C GLY A 348 5.20 21.76 21.67
N ASP A 349 4.30 21.10 22.39
CA ASP A 349 2.86 21.36 22.38
C ASP A 349 2.46 22.23 23.57
N ARG A 350 1.57 23.20 23.32
CA ARG A 350 1.06 24.08 24.36
C ARG A 350 0.08 23.36 25.29
N GLU A 351 0.24 23.56 26.60
CA GLU A 351 -0.80 23.27 27.58
C GLU A 351 -1.97 24.24 27.43
N ILE A 352 -3.17 23.70 27.26
CA ILE A 352 -4.39 24.49 27.04
C ILE A 352 -5.52 24.06 27.98
N ASP A 353 -6.13 25.06 28.62
CA ASP A 353 -7.25 24.86 29.53
C ASP A 353 -8.57 24.62 28.77
N PHE A 354 -9.43 23.80 29.36
CA PHE A 354 -10.77 23.49 28.84
C PHE A 354 -11.86 23.86 29.84
N ALA A 355 -13.06 24.11 29.32
CA ALA A 355 -14.24 24.41 30.10
C ALA A 355 -15.37 23.44 29.77
N LEU A 356 -16.06 22.98 30.80
CA LEU A 356 -17.29 22.18 30.69
C LEU A 356 -18.47 23.05 31.12
N TRP A 357 -19.39 23.21 30.20
CA TRP A 357 -20.60 24.00 30.37
C TRP A 357 -21.78 23.09 30.68
N ASP A 358 -22.60 23.54 31.62
CA ASP A 358 -23.81 22.87 32.04
C ASP A 358 -24.94 23.86 32.35
N LEU A 359 -26.15 23.33 32.44
CA LEU A 359 -27.34 24.05 32.86
C LEU A 359 -27.40 24.06 34.40
N VAL A 360 -26.81 25.09 35.02
CA VAL A 360 -26.68 25.17 36.49
C VAL A 360 -28.01 25.51 37.20
N ASP A 361 -28.91 26.26 36.55
CA ASP A 361 -30.25 26.55 37.07
C ASP A 361 -31.31 26.28 35.99
N THR A 362 -32.21 25.34 36.28
CA THR A 362 -33.32 24.93 35.41
C THR A 362 -34.29 26.08 35.12
N ASN A 363 -34.37 27.09 36.00
CA ASN A 363 -35.20 28.27 35.81
C ASN A 363 -34.56 29.28 34.86
N SER A 364 -33.26 29.55 35.00
CA SER A 364 -32.51 30.48 34.15
C SER A 364 -32.40 30.02 32.69
N SER A 365 -32.40 28.70 32.46
CA SER A 365 -32.24 28.06 31.13
C SER A 365 -30.97 28.45 30.35
N THR A 366 -29.97 29.02 31.04
CA THR A 366 -28.69 29.46 30.46
C THR A 366 -27.57 28.48 30.79
N TYR A 367 -26.69 28.19 29.82
CA TYR A 367 -25.48 27.42 30.06
C TYR A 367 -24.40 28.27 30.75
N GLN A 368 -23.77 27.71 31.78
CA GLN A 368 -22.67 28.32 32.52
C GLN A 368 -21.53 27.31 32.68
N ILE A 369 -20.31 27.81 32.89
CA ILE A 369 -19.15 26.96 33.12
C ILE A 369 -19.29 26.33 34.51
N ALA A 370 -19.40 25.01 34.57
CA ALA A 370 -19.51 24.25 35.80
C ALA A 370 -18.15 23.72 36.25
N LEU A 371 -17.36 23.17 35.31
CA LEU A 371 -16.02 22.66 35.58
C LEU A 371 -14.98 23.30 34.66
N VAL A 372 -13.78 23.48 35.19
CA VAL A 372 -12.61 23.98 34.47
C VAL A 372 -11.48 22.97 34.62
N TYR A 373 -10.91 22.56 33.50
CA TYR A 373 -9.73 21.71 33.47
C TYR A 373 -8.49 22.54 33.22
N SER A 374 -7.56 22.48 34.18
CA SER A 374 -6.21 23.04 34.04
C SER A 374 -5.30 21.96 33.50
N SER A 375 -4.78 22.16 32.28
CA SER A 375 -3.92 21.16 31.62
C SER A 375 -2.55 21.06 32.31
N SER A 376 -2.01 22.19 32.75
CA SER A 376 -0.73 22.24 33.48
C SER A 376 -0.76 21.51 34.83
N GLU A 377 -1.91 21.51 35.52
CA GLU A 377 -2.09 20.80 36.80
C GLU A 377 -2.73 19.41 36.63
N GLU A 378 -3.13 19.07 35.40
CA GLU A 378 -3.93 17.89 35.05
C GLU A 378 -5.15 17.68 35.97
N LYS A 379 -5.80 18.77 36.39
CA LYS A 379 -6.86 18.76 37.40
C LYS A 379 -8.14 19.41 36.91
N LEU A 380 -9.26 18.74 37.20
CA LEU A 380 -10.60 19.25 37.00
C LEU A 380 -11.10 19.95 38.28
N THR A 381 -11.47 21.22 38.17
CA THR A 381 -11.88 22.09 39.29
C THR A 381 -13.30 22.58 39.08
N ALA A 382 -14.13 22.51 40.13
CA ALA A 382 -15.49 23.02 40.08
C ALA A 382 -15.51 24.53 40.31
N VAL A 383 -16.31 25.25 39.52
CA VAL A 383 -16.51 26.68 39.70
C VAL A 383 -17.36 26.90 40.96
N PRO A 384 -16.92 27.72 41.93
CA PRO A 384 -17.65 27.95 43.17
C PRO A 384 -19.09 28.40 42.92
N GLY A 385 -20.05 27.73 43.57
CA GLY A 385 -21.48 28.03 43.43
C GLY A 385 -22.18 27.36 42.25
N THR A 386 -21.49 26.49 41.50
CA THR A 386 -22.09 25.69 40.42
C THR A 386 -22.14 24.21 40.80
N VAL A 387 -23.24 23.54 40.46
CA VAL A 387 -23.44 22.08 40.61
C VAL A 387 -23.89 21.53 39.28
N LEU A 388 -23.35 20.38 38.88
CA LEU A 388 -23.74 19.72 37.64
C LEU A 388 -25.16 19.17 37.75
N ASN A 389 -25.94 19.40 36.70
CA ASN A 389 -27.31 18.93 36.60
C ASN A 389 -27.35 17.50 36.04
N TRP A 390 -28.02 16.60 36.75
CA TRP A 390 -28.27 15.22 36.34
C TRP A 390 -29.76 14.92 36.45
N LEU A 391 -30.39 14.46 35.36
CA LEU A 391 -31.84 14.23 35.30
C LEU A 391 -32.35 13.26 36.38
N GLY A 392 -31.59 12.20 36.69
CA GLY A 392 -31.90 11.23 37.75
C GLY A 392 -31.34 11.59 39.14
N GLY A 393 -30.75 12.79 39.31
CA GLY A 393 -30.09 13.21 40.55
C GLY A 393 -28.76 12.48 40.86
N GLN A 394 -28.37 11.52 40.03
CA GLN A 394 -27.12 10.76 40.14
C GLN A 394 -26.41 10.70 38.79
N VAL A 395 -25.11 10.48 38.82
CA VAL A 395 -24.29 10.27 37.62
C VAL A 395 -24.72 8.95 36.96
N PRO A 396 -25.02 8.93 35.64
CA PRO A 396 -25.39 7.71 34.96
C PRO A 396 -24.21 6.72 34.90
N HIS A 397 -24.51 5.42 34.96
CA HIS A 397 -23.51 4.37 34.75
C HIS A 397 -23.09 4.29 33.27
N ASP A 398 -21.82 4.03 33.02
CA ASP A 398 -21.25 3.86 31.68
C ASP A 398 -21.71 2.55 31.01
N VAL A 399 -21.92 1.50 31.80
CA VAL A 399 -22.55 0.24 31.37
C VAL A 399 -23.88 0.05 32.12
N PRO A 400 -24.98 -0.29 31.45
CA PRO A 400 -26.23 -0.64 32.12
C PRO A 400 -26.05 -1.82 33.08
N ASN A 401 -26.77 -1.85 34.21
CA ASN A 401 -26.64 -2.92 35.22
C ASN A 401 -26.79 -4.35 34.66
N CYS A 402 -27.60 -4.53 33.60
CA CYS A 402 -27.82 -5.82 32.95
C CYS A 402 -26.89 -6.09 31.75
N GLY A 403 -25.96 -5.19 31.47
CA GLY A 403 -25.17 -5.16 30.24
C GLY A 403 -25.98 -4.68 29.03
N PHE A 404 -25.29 -4.20 28.00
CA PHE A 404 -25.90 -3.66 26.78
C PHE A 404 -26.81 -4.64 26.03
N LYS A 405 -26.52 -5.95 26.10
CA LYS A 405 -27.28 -7.03 25.44
C LYS A 405 -28.11 -7.87 26.41
N ASN A 406 -28.29 -7.45 27.66
CA ASN A 406 -28.89 -8.27 28.73
C ASN A 406 -28.12 -9.60 28.97
N ASP A 407 -26.80 -9.58 28.78
CA ASP A 407 -25.95 -10.77 28.94
C ASP A 407 -25.64 -11.07 30.42
N ASN A 408 -25.98 -10.18 31.35
CA ASN A 408 -25.73 -10.40 32.78
C ASN A 408 -26.72 -11.45 33.34
N PRO A 409 -26.26 -12.63 33.81
CA PRO A 409 -27.12 -13.71 34.29
C PRO A 409 -27.99 -13.33 35.49
N ILE A 410 -27.68 -12.24 36.20
CA ILE A 410 -28.43 -11.74 37.34
C ILE A 410 -29.77 -11.11 36.91
N CYS A 411 -29.87 -10.59 35.67
CA CYS A 411 -31.10 -9.97 35.14
C CYS A 411 -31.99 -10.94 34.36
N GLN A 412 -31.54 -12.16 34.06
CA GLN A 412 -32.40 -13.19 33.49
C GLN A 412 -33.28 -13.78 34.60
N THR A 413 -34.51 -13.30 34.71
CA THR A 413 -35.55 -13.95 35.50
C THR A 413 -35.86 -15.31 34.88
N ILE A 414 -35.29 -16.36 35.47
CA ILE A 414 -35.55 -17.75 35.09
C ILE A 414 -37.04 -18.03 35.33
N THR A 415 -37.82 -18.06 34.26
CA THR A 415 -39.23 -18.46 34.29
C THR A 415 -39.33 -19.98 34.17
N ILE A 416 -40.32 -20.56 34.86
CA ILE A 416 -40.55 -22.00 35.04
C ILE A 416 -40.58 -22.80 33.71
N HIS A 417 -40.85 -22.15 32.57
CA HIS A 417 -40.79 -22.75 31.24
C HIS A 417 -39.36 -23.09 30.76
N GLN A 418 -38.31 -22.40 31.25
CA GLN A 418 -36.92 -22.68 30.87
C GLN A 418 -36.39 -23.99 31.48
N MET A 419 -36.88 -24.40 32.65
CA MET A 419 -36.51 -25.69 33.29
C MET A 419 -37.03 -26.91 32.51
N ALA A 420 -38.16 -26.79 31.81
CA ALA A 420 -38.67 -27.86 30.95
C ALA A 420 -37.93 -27.90 29.61
N PHE A 421 -37.56 -26.74 29.07
CA PHE A 421 -36.84 -26.64 27.80
C PHE A 421 -35.39 -27.10 27.92
N THR A 422 -34.72 -26.87 29.06
CA THR A 422 -33.35 -27.36 29.30
C THR A 422 -33.26 -28.87 29.37
N VAL A 423 -34.27 -29.56 29.94
CA VAL A 423 -34.30 -31.03 29.97
C VAL A 423 -34.52 -31.62 28.57
N ILE A 424 -35.42 -31.03 27.79
CA ILE A 424 -35.66 -31.45 26.39
C ILE A 424 -34.43 -31.13 25.52
N PHE A 425 -33.81 -29.96 25.70
CA PHE A 425 -32.58 -29.58 25.02
C PHE A 425 -31.42 -30.49 25.41
N PHE A 426 -31.31 -30.94 26.65
CA PHE A 426 -30.26 -31.88 27.08
C PHE A 426 -30.40 -33.25 26.41
N ILE A 427 -31.63 -33.75 26.23
CA ILE A 427 -31.89 -34.98 25.50
C ILE A 427 -31.58 -34.79 24.00
N LEU A 428 -31.93 -33.64 23.43
CA LEU A 428 -31.69 -33.31 22.03
C LEU A 428 -30.21 -33.06 21.73
N THR A 429 -29.44 -32.47 22.66
CA THR A 429 -27.99 -32.30 22.54
C THR A 429 -27.25 -33.61 22.73
N MET A 430 -27.70 -34.54 23.57
CA MET A 430 -27.13 -35.88 23.66
C MET A 430 -27.41 -36.71 22.40
N ALA A 431 -28.61 -36.59 21.82
CA ALA A 431 -28.94 -37.19 20.52
C ALA A 431 -28.13 -36.56 19.37
N LEU A 432 -27.94 -35.23 19.38
CA LEU A 432 -27.11 -34.53 18.41
C LEU A 432 -25.62 -34.88 18.59
N ALA A 433 -25.12 -34.99 19.82
CA ALA A 433 -23.74 -35.34 20.10
C ALA A 433 -23.43 -36.79 19.67
N THR A 434 -24.36 -37.73 19.89
CA THR A 434 -24.22 -39.10 19.39
C THR A 434 -24.31 -39.17 17.86
N ALA A 435 -25.23 -38.41 17.23
CA ALA A 435 -25.30 -38.28 15.77
C ALA A 435 -24.05 -37.62 15.17
N VAL A 436 -23.51 -36.57 15.81
CA VAL A 436 -22.25 -35.91 15.44
C VAL A 436 -21.06 -36.84 15.66
N PHE A 437 -21.06 -37.66 16.70
CA PHE A 437 -20.02 -38.66 16.94
C PHE A 437 -20.05 -39.76 15.87
N ILE A 438 -21.23 -40.27 15.52
CA ILE A 438 -21.41 -41.22 14.42
C ILE A 438 -21.02 -40.57 13.09
N TYR A 439 -21.44 -39.34 12.83
CA TYR A 439 -21.08 -38.59 11.63
C TYR A 439 -19.57 -38.32 11.56
N ARG A 440 -18.93 -37.92 12.66
CA ARG A 440 -17.47 -37.74 12.74
C ARG A 440 -16.75 -39.07 12.48
N ARG A 441 -17.24 -40.18 13.05
CA ARG A 441 -16.69 -41.51 12.81
C ARG A 441 -16.83 -41.92 11.35
N MET A 442 -18.01 -41.72 10.75
CA MET A 442 -18.26 -41.98 9.33
C MET A 442 -17.44 -41.06 8.42
N LYS A 443 -17.28 -39.78 8.78
CA LYS A 443 -16.44 -38.83 8.03
C LYS A 443 -14.96 -39.22 8.10
N LEU A 444 -14.47 -39.66 9.28
CA LEU A 444 -13.12 -40.18 9.43
C LEU A 444 -12.88 -41.43 8.57
N GLU A 445 -13.85 -42.34 8.51
CA GLU A 445 -13.78 -43.52 7.65
C GLU A 445 -13.82 -43.16 6.16
N LYS A 446 -14.70 -42.22 5.75
CA LYS A 446 -14.72 -41.69 4.37
C LYS A 446 -13.38 -41.05 3.97
N GLU A 447 -12.77 -40.27 4.86
CA GLU A 447 -11.45 -39.65 4.62
C GLU A 447 -10.30 -40.66 4.55
N LEU A 448 -10.35 -41.75 5.34
CA LEU A 448 -9.37 -42.84 5.28
C LEU A 448 -9.47 -43.62 3.97
N VAL A 449 -10.69 -43.83 3.46
CA VAL A 449 -10.94 -44.51 2.18
C VAL A 449 -10.54 -43.66 0.97
N ALA A 450 -10.57 -42.32 1.10
CA ALA A 450 -10.29 -41.41 -0.01
C ALA A 450 -8.82 -41.41 -0.50
N GLN A 451 -7.88 -42.10 0.18
CA GLN A 451 -6.48 -42.31 -0.24
C GLN A 451 -5.76 -41.07 -0.80
N LEU A 452 -6.10 -39.88 -0.32
CA LEU A 452 -5.67 -38.58 -0.87
C LEU A 452 -4.15 -38.29 -0.72
N TRP A 453 -3.39 -39.17 -0.07
CA TRP A 453 -1.92 -39.14 0.01
C TRP A 453 -1.26 -39.91 -1.14
N ARG A 454 -2.02 -40.74 -1.88
CA ARG A 454 -1.52 -41.57 -2.96
C ARG A 454 -1.30 -40.71 -4.20
N ILE A 455 -0.09 -40.75 -4.72
CA ILE A 455 0.29 -40.07 -5.96
C ILE A 455 0.57 -41.17 -6.98
N SER A 456 -0.03 -41.06 -8.16
CA SER A 456 0.26 -41.97 -9.26
C SER A 456 1.63 -41.64 -9.86
N TRP A 457 2.37 -42.65 -10.28
CA TRP A 457 3.67 -42.40 -10.93
C TRP A 457 3.56 -41.55 -12.20
N GLU A 458 2.43 -41.65 -12.91
CA GLU A 458 2.14 -40.91 -14.15
C GLU A 458 2.01 -39.39 -13.94
N ASP A 459 1.61 -38.96 -12.73
CA ASP A 459 1.49 -37.53 -12.39
C ASP A 459 2.85 -36.85 -12.14
N ILE A 460 3.93 -37.63 -12.09
CA ILE A 460 5.28 -37.17 -11.75
C ILE A 460 6.09 -37.02 -13.03
N GLN A 461 6.36 -35.77 -13.43
CA GLN A 461 7.23 -35.50 -14.56
C GLN A 461 8.68 -35.42 -14.10
N ILE A 462 9.48 -36.45 -14.40
CA ILE A 462 10.91 -36.46 -14.11
C ILE A 462 11.62 -35.72 -15.24
N SER A 463 12.16 -34.55 -14.95
CA SER A 463 12.98 -33.81 -15.91
C SER A 463 14.36 -34.48 -16.04
N ASN A 464 14.60 -35.19 -17.14
CA ASN A 464 15.96 -35.46 -17.60
C ASN A 464 16.54 -34.15 -18.14
N LEU A 465 17.46 -33.55 -17.38
CA LEU A 465 18.06 -32.24 -17.66
C LEU A 465 18.71 -32.18 -19.06
N ASP A 466 19.20 -33.32 -19.58
CA ASP A 466 19.88 -33.40 -20.88
C ASP A 466 18.94 -33.21 -22.10
N LYS A 467 17.63 -33.43 -21.96
CA LYS A 467 16.69 -33.27 -23.10
C LYS A 467 16.12 -31.85 -23.25
N VAL A 468 16.21 -31.01 -22.22
CA VAL A 468 15.64 -29.66 -22.24
C VAL A 468 16.60 -28.63 -22.87
N LEU A 469 17.91 -28.90 -22.84
CA LEU A 469 18.93 -28.06 -23.48
C LEU A 469 18.89 -28.07 -25.02
N HIS A 470 18.34 -29.11 -25.66
CA HIS A 470 18.30 -29.23 -27.12
C HIS A 470 16.96 -28.84 -27.79
N SER A 471 15.93 -28.46 -27.04
CA SER A 471 14.65 -28.05 -27.61
C SER A 471 14.07 -26.84 -26.88
N SER A 472 14.67 -25.67 -27.13
CA SER A 472 14.23 -24.40 -26.54
C SER A 472 14.06 -23.35 -27.63
N SER A 473 12.82 -23.16 -28.10
CA SER A 473 12.46 -21.92 -28.82
C SER A 473 11.00 -21.48 -28.70
N ARG A 474 10.10 -22.14 -27.94
CA ARG A 474 8.69 -21.68 -27.87
C ARG A 474 7.97 -21.72 -26.51
N ILE A 475 8.57 -22.20 -25.42
CA ILE A 475 7.85 -22.36 -24.12
C ILE A 475 8.54 -21.58 -22.98
N THR A 476 9.16 -20.43 -23.27
CA THR A 476 9.91 -19.63 -22.29
C THR A 476 9.32 -18.25 -21.97
N LEU A 477 8.15 -17.90 -22.54
CA LEU A 477 7.54 -16.57 -22.34
C LEU A 477 6.49 -16.49 -21.22
N SER A 478 5.88 -17.60 -20.78
CA SER A 478 4.81 -17.57 -19.76
C SER A 478 5.21 -18.09 -18.36
N LEU A 479 6.42 -18.61 -18.18
CA LEU A 479 6.86 -19.27 -16.92
C LEU A 479 7.97 -18.51 -16.17
N ARG A 480 8.35 -17.31 -16.64
CA ARG A 480 9.40 -16.49 -16.01
C ARG A 480 8.96 -15.80 -14.71
N GLY A 481 7.67 -15.89 -14.37
CA GLY A 481 7.07 -15.35 -13.13
C GLY A 481 7.17 -16.26 -11.90
N SER A 482 7.74 -17.47 -12.00
CA SER A 482 7.77 -18.42 -10.89
C SER A 482 9.12 -19.11 -10.70
N ASN A 483 9.70 -18.90 -9.50
CA ASN A 483 10.69 -19.73 -8.77
C ASN A 483 11.99 -20.19 -9.47
N PHE A 484 12.25 -19.88 -10.74
CA PHE A 484 13.45 -20.37 -11.45
C PHE A 484 14.71 -19.52 -11.20
N GLY A 485 14.55 -18.24 -10.83
CA GLY A 485 15.67 -17.31 -10.66
C GLY A 485 16.62 -17.63 -9.51
N SER A 486 16.18 -18.39 -8.49
CA SER A 486 17.01 -18.70 -7.32
C SER A 486 17.89 -19.94 -7.47
N LEU A 487 17.85 -20.62 -8.62
CA LEU A 487 18.59 -21.86 -8.88
C LEU A 487 19.86 -21.64 -9.71
N LEU A 488 20.14 -20.40 -10.13
CA LEU A 488 21.34 -20.04 -10.89
C LEU A 488 22.40 -19.51 -9.93
N THR A 489 23.52 -20.21 -9.81
CA THR A 489 24.77 -19.60 -9.33
C THR A 489 25.38 -18.76 -10.45
N GLY A 490 26.29 -17.84 -10.12
CA GLY A 490 26.96 -16.92 -11.07
C GLY A 490 27.71 -17.58 -12.23
N ASP A 491 27.71 -18.92 -12.32
CA ASP A 491 28.37 -19.73 -13.34
C ASP A 491 27.38 -20.52 -14.24
N GLY A 492 26.08 -20.22 -14.16
CA GLY A 492 25.08 -20.79 -15.08
C GLY A 492 24.72 -22.27 -14.87
N ASN A 493 25.30 -22.95 -13.86
CA ASN A 493 25.04 -24.36 -13.57
C ASN A 493 24.06 -24.55 -12.40
N LEU A 494 22.95 -25.25 -12.66
CA LEU A 494 21.93 -25.61 -11.68
C LEU A 494 22.45 -26.75 -10.77
N ARG A 495 22.90 -26.44 -9.54
CA ARG A 495 23.24 -27.51 -8.57
C ARG A 495 21.96 -28.06 -7.94
N VAL A 496 21.55 -29.23 -8.41
CA VAL A 496 20.40 -29.97 -7.85
C VAL A 496 20.90 -30.91 -6.75
N PHE A 497 20.45 -30.70 -5.50
CA PHE A 497 20.95 -31.42 -4.31
C PHE A 497 20.22 -32.75 -4.04
N ALA A 498 19.10 -33.02 -4.71
CA ALA A 498 18.32 -34.26 -4.56
C ALA A 498 17.61 -34.62 -5.86
N LYS A 499 17.17 -35.88 -6.03
CA LYS A 499 16.34 -36.24 -7.20
C LYS A 499 15.03 -35.45 -7.18
N THR A 500 14.83 -34.61 -8.18
CA THR A 500 13.64 -33.73 -8.30
C THR A 500 12.68 -34.24 -9.37
N GLY A 501 11.41 -33.86 -9.23
CA GLY A 501 10.41 -33.99 -10.28
C GLY A 501 9.37 -32.89 -10.17
N TYR A 502 8.50 -32.78 -11.18
CA TYR A 502 7.38 -31.86 -11.16
C TYR A 502 6.09 -32.62 -10.84
N TYR A 503 5.37 -32.14 -9.84
CA TYR A 503 4.02 -32.60 -9.50
C TYR A 503 3.09 -31.40 -9.45
N LYS A 504 2.06 -31.39 -10.32
CA LYS A 504 1.10 -30.28 -10.47
C LYS A 504 1.75 -28.89 -10.60
N GLY A 505 2.85 -28.82 -11.36
CA GLY A 505 3.59 -27.58 -11.63
C GLY A 505 4.59 -27.14 -10.54
N ASN A 506 4.68 -27.86 -9.41
CA ASN A 506 5.65 -27.57 -8.34
C ASN A 506 6.82 -28.56 -8.37
N ILE A 507 8.03 -28.05 -8.08
CA ILE A 507 9.23 -28.89 -7.91
C ILE A 507 9.14 -29.62 -6.57
N VAL A 508 9.26 -30.93 -6.60
CA VAL A 508 9.18 -31.82 -5.44
C VAL A 508 10.44 -32.68 -5.32
N ALA A 509 10.80 -33.04 -4.09
CA ALA A 509 11.89 -33.96 -3.79
C ALA A 509 11.36 -35.40 -3.79
N ILE A 510 12.02 -36.30 -4.53
CA ILE A 510 11.61 -37.69 -4.70
C ILE A 510 12.63 -38.61 -4.04
N LYS A 511 12.20 -39.36 -3.03
CA LYS A 511 13.02 -40.35 -2.33
C LYS A 511 12.52 -41.76 -2.61
N TYR A 512 13.31 -42.55 -3.33
CA TYR A 512 12.98 -43.94 -3.65
C TYR A 512 13.17 -44.85 -2.43
N THR A 513 12.24 -45.79 -2.24
CA THR A 513 12.34 -46.82 -1.20
C THR A 513 12.51 -48.19 -1.86
N ASN A 514 13.43 -49.02 -1.34
CA ASN A 514 13.73 -50.34 -1.89
C ASN A 514 12.74 -51.44 -1.43
N CYS A 515 11.46 -51.11 -1.29
CA CYS A 515 10.43 -52.07 -0.88
C CYS A 515 9.78 -52.73 -2.12
N LYS A 516 9.91 -54.06 -2.25
CA LYS A 516 9.32 -54.81 -3.39
C LYS A 516 7.79 -54.82 -3.39
N ARG A 517 7.15 -54.76 -2.22
CA ARG A 517 5.70 -54.66 -2.03
C ARG A 517 5.41 -54.18 -0.60
N ILE A 518 4.50 -53.23 -0.43
CA ILE A 518 4.08 -52.72 0.89
C ILE A 518 2.63 -53.14 1.11
N GLU A 519 2.36 -53.88 2.19
CA GLU A 519 0.99 -54.20 2.62
C GLU A 519 0.41 -53.02 3.40
N LEU A 520 -0.68 -52.45 2.88
CA LEU A 520 -1.37 -51.32 3.50
C LEU A 520 -2.19 -51.78 4.70
N ASN A 521 -1.56 -51.85 5.86
CA ASN A 521 -2.24 -52.09 7.14
C ASN A 521 -2.92 -50.82 7.68
N ARG A 522 -3.95 -50.99 8.51
CA ARG A 522 -4.67 -49.87 9.15
C ARG A 522 -3.74 -48.91 9.89
N LYS A 523 -2.70 -49.45 10.54
CA LYS A 523 -1.66 -48.68 11.25
C LYS A 523 -0.84 -47.81 10.28
N THR A 524 -0.45 -48.36 9.12
CA THR A 524 0.32 -47.68 8.07
C THR A 524 -0.48 -46.57 7.39
N LEU A 525 -1.78 -46.78 7.15
CA LEU A 525 -2.68 -45.74 6.63
C LEU A 525 -2.86 -44.58 7.61
N PHE A 526 -2.90 -44.89 8.92
CA PHE A 526 -2.98 -43.90 9.97
C PHE A 526 -1.68 -43.08 10.08
N GLU A 527 -0.52 -43.73 9.98
CA GLU A 527 0.79 -43.08 9.90
C GLU A 527 0.87 -42.11 8.70
N LEU A 528 0.45 -42.53 7.51
CA LEU A 528 0.42 -41.68 6.31
C LEU A 528 -0.54 -40.49 6.42
N LYS A 529 -1.72 -40.69 7.04
CA LYS A 529 -2.67 -39.60 7.30
C LYS A 529 -2.04 -38.57 8.23
N HIS A 530 -1.44 -39.02 9.35
CA HIS A 530 -0.78 -38.13 10.29
C HIS A 530 0.38 -37.36 9.67
N MET A 531 1.20 -37.99 8.85
CA MET A 531 2.28 -37.32 8.14
C MET A 531 1.80 -36.18 7.24
N ARG A 532 0.63 -36.32 6.62
CA ARG A 532 0.02 -35.28 5.77
C ARG A 532 -0.64 -34.16 6.59
N ASP A 533 -1.25 -34.51 7.71
CA ASP A 533 -1.96 -33.56 8.57
C ASP A 533 -0.97 -32.72 9.41
N VAL A 534 0.25 -33.21 9.63
CA VAL A 534 1.33 -32.48 10.27
C VAL A 534 1.82 -31.36 9.36
N GLN A 535 1.62 -30.11 9.80
CA GLN A 535 2.12 -28.91 9.14
C GLN A 535 2.84 -28.02 10.17
N ASN A 536 4.09 -27.70 9.88
CA ASN A 536 4.90 -26.77 10.66
C ASN A 536 5.88 -26.07 9.72
N GLU A 537 6.27 -24.84 10.06
CA GLU A 537 7.22 -24.06 9.28
C GLU A 537 8.64 -24.67 9.27
N HIS A 538 9.04 -25.36 10.34
CA HIS A 538 10.35 -25.97 10.53
C HIS A 538 10.37 -27.48 10.24
N LEU A 539 9.34 -28.04 9.61
CA LEU A 539 9.29 -29.42 9.13
C LEU A 539 9.00 -29.44 7.63
N THR A 540 9.62 -30.36 6.89
CA THR A 540 9.32 -30.48 5.46
C THR A 540 7.92 -31.02 5.22
N ARG A 541 7.10 -30.30 4.46
CA ARG A 541 5.74 -30.74 4.11
C ARG A 541 5.76 -32.06 3.33
N PHE A 542 5.06 -33.06 3.87
CA PHE A 542 4.77 -34.31 3.17
C PHE A 542 3.66 -34.10 2.13
N ILE A 543 3.97 -34.37 0.86
CA ILE A 543 3.03 -34.18 -0.25
C ILE A 543 2.27 -35.49 -0.53
N GLY A 544 2.98 -36.61 -0.51
CA GLY A 544 2.38 -37.93 -0.69
C GLY A 544 3.41 -39.04 -0.90
N ALA A 545 2.91 -40.23 -1.21
CA ALA A 545 3.72 -41.40 -1.53
C ALA A 545 3.18 -42.13 -2.77
N CYS A 546 4.10 -42.60 -3.62
CA CYS A 546 3.83 -43.51 -4.71
C CYS A 546 4.10 -44.94 -4.24
N ILE A 547 3.13 -45.84 -4.43
CA ILE A 547 3.22 -47.27 -4.02
C ILE A 547 3.21 -48.18 -5.26
N ASP A 548 3.25 -47.62 -6.46
CA ASP A 548 3.15 -48.38 -7.71
C ASP A 548 4.48 -49.12 -7.99
N PRO A 549 4.53 -50.47 -7.95
CA PRO A 549 5.77 -51.21 -8.22
C PRO A 549 6.16 -51.08 -9.70
N PRO A 550 7.45 -50.90 -10.07
CA PRO A 550 8.66 -50.97 -9.24
C PRO A 550 9.10 -49.64 -8.58
N ASN A 551 8.36 -48.54 -8.77
CA ASN A 551 8.76 -47.20 -8.40
C ASN A 551 8.07 -46.72 -7.10
N VAL A 552 8.39 -47.36 -5.97
CA VAL A 552 7.91 -46.91 -4.66
C VAL A 552 8.73 -45.71 -4.20
N CYS A 553 8.09 -44.56 -3.99
CA CYS A 553 8.77 -43.34 -3.60
C CYS A 553 7.96 -42.45 -2.64
N ILE A 554 8.68 -41.68 -1.82
CA ILE A 554 8.14 -40.67 -0.92
C ILE A 554 8.40 -39.30 -1.54
N ILE A 555 7.37 -38.44 -1.52
CA ILE A 555 7.40 -37.11 -2.15
C ILE A 555 7.21 -36.04 -1.09
N THR A 556 8.19 -35.17 -0.96
CA THR A 556 8.20 -34.02 -0.04
C THR A 556 8.45 -32.73 -0.80
N GLU A 557 8.24 -31.60 -0.14
CA GLU A 557 8.66 -30.30 -0.70
C GLU A 557 10.17 -30.26 -0.97
N TYR A 558 10.58 -29.57 -2.03
CA TYR A 558 11.98 -29.39 -2.39
C TYR A 558 12.55 -28.11 -1.76
N CYS A 559 13.69 -28.25 -1.08
CA CYS A 559 14.45 -27.17 -0.49
C CYS A 559 15.65 -26.82 -1.39
N PRO A 560 15.68 -25.63 -2.04
CA PRO A 560 16.65 -25.35 -3.10
C PRO A 560 18.08 -25.07 -2.60
N ARG A 561 18.27 -24.81 -1.30
CA ARG A 561 19.58 -24.50 -0.72
C ARG A 561 20.34 -25.74 -0.22
N GLY A 562 19.76 -26.93 -0.40
CA GLY A 562 20.37 -28.19 0.03
C GLY A 562 20.22 -28.44 1.53
N SER A 563 21.04 -29.37 2.03
CA SER A 563 21.10 -29.72 3.45
C SER A 563 22.03 -28.80 4.23
N LEU A 564 21.91 -28.80 5.55
CA LEU A 564 22.82 -28.09 6.45
C LEU A 564 24.26 -28.56 6.25
N GLN A 565 24.45 -29.85 5.98
CA GLN A 565 25.76 -30.41 5.66
C GLN A 565 26.36 -29.74 4.40
N ASP A 566 25.57 -29.59 3.32
CA ASP A 566 26.01 -28.94 2.08
C ASP A 566 26.39 -27.46 2.29
N ILE A 567 25.69 -26.77 3.19
CA ILE A 567 25.97 -25.36 3.54
C ILE A 567 27.25 -25.25 4.38
N LEU A 568 27.47 -26.19 5.30
CA LEU A 568 28.66 -26.22 6.14
C LEU A 568 29.92 -26.58 5.33
N GLU A 569 29.83 -27.48 4.36
CA GLU A 569 30.94 -27.86 3.47
C GLU A 569 31.29 -26.77 2.43
N ASN A 570 30.38 -25.83 2.15
CA ASN A 570 30.60 -24.80 1.14
C ASN A 570 31.32 -23.56 1.70
N ASP A 571 32.64 -23.50 1.57
CA ASP A 571 33.48 -22.40 2.06
C ASP A 571 33.12 -21.00 1.53
N SER A 572 32.42 -20.90 0.38
CA SER A 572 31.99 -19.60 -0.18
C SER A 572 30.94 -18.88 0.66
N ILE A 573 30.23 -19.60 1.54
CA ILE A 573 29.22 -19.02 2.42
C ILE A 573 29.89 -18.64 3.75
N THR A 574 29.96 -17.35 4.08
CA THR A 574 30.45 -16.89 5.39
C THR A 574 29.31 -16.96 6.42
N LEU A 575 29.38 -17.94 7.33
CA LEU A 575 28.38 -18.14 8.38
C LEU A 575 28.78 -17.38 9.64
N ASP A 576 28.22 -16.19 9.83
CA ASP A 576 28.36 -15.46 11.10
C ASP A 576 27.59 -16.15 12.23
N TRP A 577 28.01 -15.95 13.48
CA TRP A 577 27.42 -16.60 14.66
C TRP A 577 25.93 -16.30 14.82
N MET A 578 25.49 -15.10 14.44
CA MET A 578 24.06 -14.77 14.39
C MET A 578 23.28 -15.71 13.45
N PHE A 579 23.83 -15.98 12.27
CA PHE A 579 23.20 -16.88 11.29
C PHE A 579 23.25 -18.33 11.77
N LYS A 580 24.36 -18.76 12.39
CA LYS A 580 24.46 -20.08 13.06
C LYS A 580 23.40 -20.24 14.15
N TYR A 581 23.18 -19.23 14.99
CA TYR A 581 22.15 -19.24 16.03
C TYR A 581 20.74 -19.33 15.45
N SER A 582 20.47 -18.68 14.31
CA SER A 582 19.18 -18.80 13.62
C SER A 582 18.91 -20.24 13.21
N LEU A 583 19.88 -20.90 12.56
CA LEU A 583 19.78 -22.31 12.15
C LEU A 583 19.59 -23.24 13.36
N ILE A 584 20.32 -23.01 14.45
CA ILE A 584 20.19 -23.77 15.70
C ILE A 584 18.78 -23.61 16.29
N ASN A 585 18.26 -22.40 16.34
CA ASN A 585 16.93 -22.12 16.88
C ASN A 585 15.82 -22.75 16.05
N ASP A 586 15.97 -22.77 14.73
CA ASP A 586 15.01 -23.42 13.82
C ASP A 586 14.98 -24.94 14.00
N ILE A 587 16.15 -25.59 14.19
CA ILE A 587 16.21 -27.02 14.56
C ILE A 587 15.46 -27.26 15.88
N VAL A 588 15.70 -26.43 16.89
CA VAL A 588 15.08 -26.59 18.21
C VAL A 588 13.56 -26.42 18.13
N LYS A 589 13.04 -25.42 17.41
CA LYS A 589 11.59 -25.23 17.20
C LYS A 589 10.97 -26.42 16.47
N GLY A 590 11.62 -26.93 15.42
CA GLY A 590 11.17 -28.11 14.68
C GLY A 590 11.11 -29.36 15.57
N MET A 591 12.13 -29.59 16.40
CA MET A 591 12.18 -30.74 17.31
C MET A 591 11.20 -30.62 18.49
N VAL A 592 11.00 -29.42 19.06
CA VAL A 592 9.96 -29.16 20.07
C VAL A 592 8.59 -29.53 19.52
N PHE A 593 8.27 -29.11 18.30
CA PHE A 593 7.01 -29.45 17.67
C PHE A 593 6.89 -30.96 17.42
N LEU A 594 7.95 -31.60 16.92
CA LEU A 594 7.95 -33.03 16.63
C LEU A 594 7.76 -33.88 17.90
N HIS A 595 8.45 -33.54 18.99
CA HIS A 595 8.35 -34.25 20.28
C HIS A 595 6.98 -34.11 20.94
N ASN A 596 6.29 -32.98 20.72
CA ASN A 596 4.93 -32.75 21.19
C ASN A 596 3.85 -33.28 20.22
N SER A 597 4.25 -33.80 19.05
CA SER A 597 3.34 -34.34 18.03
C SER A 597 3.12 -35.85 18.18
N VAL A 598 2.20 -36.39 17.38
CA VAL A 598 1.88 -37.83 17.32
C VAL A 598 3.08 -38.69 16.88
N ILE A 599 4.10 -38.09 16.26
CA ILE A 599 5.31 -38.79 15.80
C ILE A 599 6.29 -39.06 16.96
N LEU A 600 6.22 -38.27 18.04
CA LEU A 600 6.97 -38.38 19.31
C LEU A 600 8.50 -38.25 19.24
N SER A 601 9.17 -38.80 18.24
CA SER A 601 10.63 -38.75 18.07
C SER A 601 11.05 -38.87 16.60
N HIS A 602 12.21 -38.30 16.26
CA HIS A 602 12.74 -38.31 14.90
C HIS A 602 13.53 -39.59 14.61
N GLY A 603 14.40 -40.00 15.54
CA GLY A 603 15.16 -41.25 15.55
C GLY A 603 16.37 -41.31 14.61
N LYS A 604 16.42 -40.48 13.57
CA LYS A 604 17.56 -40.37 12.63
C LYS A 604 17.98 -38.92 12.36
N LEU A 605 18.08 -38.09 13.40
CA LEU A 605 18.44 -36.68 13.25
C LEU A 605 19.93 -36.52 12.90
N LYS A 606 20.23 -35.75 11.85
CA LYS A 606 21.59 -35.48 11.35
C LYS A 606 21.60 -34.21 10.48
N SER A 607 22.75 -33.61 10.24
CA SER A 607 22.87 -32.39 9.41
C SER A 607 22.36 -32.58 7.98
N SER A 608 22.53 -33.76 7.37
CA SER A 608 21.95 -34.07 6.04
C SER A 608 20.42 -34.19 6.02
N ASN A 609 19.78 -34.35 7.18
CA ASN A 609 18.31 -34.38 7.32
C ASN A 609 17.74 -33.01 7.74
N CYS A 610 18.59 -31.99 7.88
CA CYS A 610 18.18 -30.61 8.08
C CYS A 610 18.33 -29.88 6.74
N VAL A 611 17.25 -29.51 6.08
CA VAL A 611 17.27 -28.87 4.76
C VAL A 611 16.86 -27.40 4.84
N VAL A 612 17.39 -26.57 3.95
CA VAL A 612 17.18 -25.12 4.01
C VAL A 612 16.36 -24.64 2.82
N ASP A 613 15.29 -23.91 3.12
CA ASP A 613 14.37 -23.40 2.11
C ASP A 613 14.91 -22.13 1.40
N LYS A 614 14.12 -21.55 0.50
CA LYS A 614 14.49 -20.35 -0.25
C LYS A 614 14.65 -19.09 0.63
N ARG A 615 14.08 -19.08 1.83
CA ARG A 615 14.08 -17.97 2.80
C ARG A 615 15.12 -18.17 3.90
N PHE A 616 16.04 -19.12 3.75
CA PHE A 616 17.01 -19.50 4.78
C PHE A 616 16.39 -20.02 6.09
N VAL A 617 15.15 -20.54 6.03
CA VAL A 617 14.52 -21.23 7.15
C VAL A 617 14.93 -22.69 7.10
N LEU A 618 15.44 -23.21 8.21
CA LEU A 618 15.80 -24.62 8.33
C LEU A 618 14.56 -25.46 8.63
N LYS A 619 14.40 -26.53 7.85
CA LYS A 619 13.33 -27.52 7.97
C LYS A 619 13.90 -28.91 8.20
N ILE A 620 13.33 -29.65 9.12
CA ILE A 620 13.72 -31.04 9.38
C ILE A 620 12.95 -31.94 8.41
N THR A 621 13.70 -32.76 7.67
CA THR A 621 13.17 -33.77 6.75
C THR A 621 13.43 -35.16 7.30
N ASP A 622 12.88 -36.17 6.63
CA ASP A 622 13.12 -37.56 6.98
C ASP A 622 12.67 -37.98 8.39
N TYR A 623 11.58 -37.38 8.87
CA TYR A 623 10.87 -37.82 10.08
C TYR A 623 9.74 -38.82 9.76
N GLY A 624 9.37 -39.65 10.75
CA GLY A 624 8.23 -40.59 10.64
C GLY A 624 8.39 -41.73 9.62
N LEU A 625 7.27 -42.38 9.29
CA LEU A 625 7.16 -43.48 8.32
C LEU A 625 8.16 -44.63 8.54
N SER A 626 8.30 -45.07 9.79
CA SER A 626 9.20 -46.18 10.17
C SER A 626 8.93 -47.45 9.38
N SER A 627 7.65 -47.72 9.07
CA SER A 627 7.20 -48.86 8.24
C SER A 627 7.73 -48.84 6.81
N PHE A 628 7.93 -47.64 6.21
CA PHE A 628 8.41 -47.48 4.83
C PHE A 628 9.94 -47.40 4.73
N ARG A 629 10.62 -47.26 5.87
CA ARG A 629 12.05 -46.94 5.97
C ARG A 629 12.87 -48.07 6.59
N SER A 630 12.35 -49.30 6.54
CA SER A 630 13.08 -50.52 6.92
C SER A 630 14.45 -50.53 6.24
N GLU A 631 15.49 -50.78 7.04
CA GLU A 631 16.88 -50.53 6.66
C GLU A 631 17.31 -51.38 5.47
N THR A 632 17.75 -50.69 4.42
CA THR A 632 18.65 -51.26 3.43
C THR A 632 20.01 -51.48 4.08
N ASN A 633 20.48 -52.73 4.11
CA ASN A 633 21.90 -53.02 4.20
C ASN A 633 22.57 -52.39 2.98
N SER A 634 23.08 -51.16 3.11
CA SER A 634 23.93 -50.57 2.08
C SER A 634 25.17 -51.44 1.94
N SER A 635 25.53 -51.81 0.71
CA SER A 635 26.75 -52.58 0.40
C SER A 635 28.05 -51.88 0.82
N ASP A 636 27.96 -50.59 1.18
CA ASP A 636 29.09 -49.74 1.52
C ASP A 636 29.21 -49.59 3.05
N ALA A 637 30.20 -50.27 3.64
CA ALA A 637 30.43 -50.31 5.08
C ALA A 637 30.74 -48.90 5.64
N HIS A 638 31.38 -48.03 4.86
CA HIS A 638 31.75 -46.69 5.32
C HIS A 638 30.51 -45.79 5.51
N ALA A 639 29.56 -45.84 4.58
CA ALA A 639 28.30 -45.10 4.68
C ALA A 639 27.42 -45.59 5.84
N TYR A 640 27.46 -46.90 6.12
CA TYR A 640 26.74 -47.51 7.23
C TYR A 640 27.21 -46.97 8.60
N TYR A 641 28.53 -46.93 8.84
CA TYR A 641 29.07 -46.41 10.10
C TYR A 641 28.96 -44.88 10.18
N ALA A 642 29.12 -44.15 9.07
CA ALA A 642 28.98 -42.69 9.04
C ALA A 642 27.56 -42.23 9.44
N GLN A 643 26.51 -42.97 9.05
CA GLN A 643 25.13 -42.67 9.44
C GLN A 643 24.86 -42.89 10.93
N ARG A 644 25.68 -43.69 11.61
CA ARG A 644 25.57 -44.03 13.03
C ARG A 644 26.38 -43.11 13.96
N LEU A 645 27.21 -42.21 13.43
CA LEU A 645 28.00 -41.27 14.23
C LEU A 645 27.15 -40.31 15.07
N CYS A 646 25.97 -39.94 14.58
CA CYS A 646 25.03 -39.08 15.30
C CYS A 646 24.07 -39.88 16.23
N MET A 647 24.18 -41.21 16.26
CA MET A 647 23.30 -42.08 17.04
C MET A 647 23.81 -42.19 18.48
N ALA A 648 22.89 -42.14 19.43
CA ALA A 648 23.23 -42.16 20.85
C ALA A 648 23.81 -43.51 21.31
N PRO A 649 24.74 -43.54 22.27
CA PRO A 649 25.44 -44.75 22.72
C PRO A 649 24.48 -45.84 23.22
N GLU A 650 23.41 -45.45 23.92
CA GLU A 650 22.41 -46.40 24.43
C GLU A 650 21.63 -47.09 23.31
N LEU A 651 21.44 -46.42 22.17
CA LEU A 651 20.76 -47.00 21.01
C LEU A 651 21.71 -47.87 20.17
N LEU A 652 23.01 -47.54 20.18
CA LEU A 652 24.05 -48.32 19.49
C LEU A 652 24.35 -49.65 20.18
N ARG A 653 24.18 -49.73 21.50
CA ARG A 653 24.37 -50.96 22.32
C ARG A 653 23.21 -51.95 22.22
N LEU A 654 22.03 -51.53 21.76
CA LEU A 654 20.88 -52.41 21.58
C LEU A 654 21.02 -53.25 20.32
N GLU A 655 20.79 -54.57 20.42
CA GLU A 655 20.78 -55.48 19.26
C GLU A 655 19.70 -55.10 18.23
N SER A 656 18.57 -54.56 18.70
CA SER A 656 17.48 -54.05 17.86
C SER A 656 16.93 -52.72 18.41
N PRO A 657 17.48 -51.57 18.01
CA PRO A 657 16.98 -50.28 18.46
C PRO A 657 15.54 -50.03 17.94
N PRO A 658 14.70 -49.31 18.70
CA PRO A 658 13.36 -48.96 18.23
C PRO A 658 13.47 -48.13 16.93
N LEU A 659 12.72 -48.52 15.90
CA LEU A 659 12.74 -47.86 14.58
C LEU A 659 12.34 -46.37 14.62
N GLN A 660 11.61 -45.95 15.66
CA GLN A 660 11.20 -44.56 15.90
C GLN A 660 12.23 -43.77 16.72
N GLY A 661 13.29 -44.43 17.22
CA GLY A 661 14.27 -43.84 18.13
C GLY A 661 13.68 -43.48 19.49
N THR A 662 14.39 -42.61 20.22
CA THR A 662 13.94 -42.05 21.51
C THR A 662 14.15 -40.54 21.51
N GLN A 663 13.34 -39.82 22.29
CA GLN A 663 13.48 -38.37 22.43
C GLN A 663 14.87 -37.96 22.94
N LYS A 664 15.42 -38.72 23.90
CA LYS A 664 16.78 -38.49 24.43
C LYS A 664 17.89 -38.86 23.44
N GLY A 665 17.61 -39.77 22.51
CA GLY A 665 18.50 -40.07 21.39
C GLY A 665 18.59 -38.89 20.41
N ASP A 666 17.47 -38.24 20.10
CA ASP A 666 17.46 -37.04 19.26
C ASP A 666 18.26 -35.88 19.87
N VAL A 667 18.21 -35.73 21.21
CA VAL A 667 18.99 -34.71 21.93
C VAL A 667 20.50 -34.95 21.78
N TYR A 668 20.93 -36.22 21.81
CA TYR A 668 22.33 -36.58 21.56
C TYR A 668 22.75 -36.20 20.13
N SER A 669 21.93 -36.56 19.14
CA SER A 669 22.16 -36.19 17.73
C SER A 669 22.26 -34.68 17.54
N PHE A 670 21.41 -33.91 18.23
CA PHE A 670 21.47 -32.45 18.23
C PHE A 670 22.80 -31.91 18.79
N GLY A 671 23.33 -32.51 19.86
CA GLY A 671 24.65 -32.15 20.40
C GLY A 671 25.79 -32.30 19.39
N ILE A 672 25.75 -33.34 18.55
CA ILE A 672 26.73 -33.54 17.46
C ILE A 672 26.56 -32.48 16.36
N ILE A 673 25.32 -32.15 15.98
CA ILE A 673 25.05 -31.10 14.98
C ILE A 673 25.51 -29.72 15.48
N LEU A 674 25.33 -29.41 16.78
CA LEU A 674 25.83 -28.16 17.36
C LEU A 674 27.34 -28.02 17.19
N GLN A 675 28.08 -29.12 17.33
CA GLN A 675 29.52 -29.12 17.10
C GLN A 675 29.87 -28.86 15.63
N GLU A 676 29.15 -29.53 14.73
CA GLU A 676 29.32 -29.40 13.29
C GLU A 676 29.11 -27.94 12.84
N VAL A 677 28.07 -27.28 13.37
CA VAL A 677 27.76 -25.86 13.10
C VAL A 677 28.78 -24.92 13.74
N ALA A 678 29.24 -25.22 14.95
CA ALA A 678 30.21 -24.39 15.67
C ALA A 678 31.57 -24.37 14.94
N LEU A 679 32.12 -25.56 14.65
CA LEU A 679 33.47 -25.74 14.11
C LEU A 679 33.54 -25.72 12.58
N ARG A 680 32.41 -25.90 11.88
CA ARG A 680 32.36 -26.06 10.42
C ARG A 680 33.30 -27.17 9.93
N ARG A 681 33.37 -28.25 10.71
CA ARG A 681 34.12 -29.49 10.43
C ARG A 681 33.13 -30.64 10.41
N GLY A 682 33.51 -31.76 9.79
CA GLY A 682 32.65 -32.94 9.71
C GLY A 682 32.16 -33.44 11.07
N ALA A 683 31.07 -34.21 11.05
CA ALA A 683 30.43 -34.74 12.25
C ALA A 683 31.43 -35.51 13.15
N PHE A 684 31.33 -35.30 14.46
CA PHE A 684 32.16 -35.96 15.48
C PHE A 684 33.68 -35.66 15.34
N TYR A 685 34.04 -34.37 15.31
CA TYR A 685 35.44 -33.95 15.15
C TYR A 685 36.26 -34.13 16.44
N LEU A 686 37.43 -34.80 16.33
CA LEU A 686 38.28 -35.21 17.46
C LEU A 686 39.64 -34.48 17.55
N GLY A 687 39.85 -33.37 16.83
CA GLY A 687 41.07 -32.55 16.99
C GLY A 687 42.36 -33.24 16.57
N GLY A 688 42.51 -33.55 15.27
CA GLY A 688 43.77 -34.03 14.67
C GLY A 688 43.96 -35.56 14.58
N ASN A 689 43.18 -36.36 15.31
CA ASN A 689 43.21 -37.83 15.18
C ASN A 689 42.23 -38.31 14.09
N LEU A 690 42.75 -38.81 12.97
CA LEU A 690 41.99 -39.42 11.87
C LEU A 690 41.55 -40.85 12.22
N LEU A 691 40.59 -40.99 13.13
CA LEU A 691 39.92 -42.27 13.36
C LEU A 691 38.86 -42.52 12.28
N SER A 692 38.75 -43.75 11.81
CA SER A 692 37.68 -44.12 10.89
C SER A 692 36.31 -44.07 11.59
N PRO A 693 35.20 -43.79 10.88
CA PRO A 693 33.86 -43.80 11.48
C PRO A 693 33.50 -45.08 12.22
N LYS A 694 34.05 -46.23 11.77
CA LYS A 694 33.88 -47.52 12.42
C LYS A 694 34.55 -47.58 13.79
N GLU A 695 35.82 -47.18 13.88
CA GLU A 695 36.56 -47.17 15.15
C GLU A 695 35.95 -46.21 16.16
N VAL A 696 35.41 -45.07 15.70
CA VAL A 696 34.70 -44.13 16.57
C VAL A 696 33.44 -44.77 17.15
N VAL A 697 32.61 -45.38 16.32
CA VAL A 697 31.38 -46.05 16.76
C VAL A 697 31.70 -47.21 17.71
N ASP A 698 32.70 -48.04 17.39
CA ASP A 698 33.09 -49.18 18.23
C ASP A 698 33.59 -48.72 19.61
N ARG A 699 34.36 -47.63 19.70
CA ARG A 699 34.80 -47.04 20.98
C ARG A 699 33.67 -46.41 21.78
N VAL A 700 32.71 -45.77 21.11
CA VAL A 700 31.51 -45.21 21.76
C VAL A 700 30.62 -46.35 22.31
N ILE A 701 30.54 -47.48 21.60
CA ILE A 701 29.83 -48.69 22.08
C ILE A 701 30.53 -49.25 23.32
N LEU A 702 31.86 -49.39 23.30
CA LEU A 702 32.67 -49.95 24.38
C LEU A 702 32.60 -49.14 25.69
N GLY A 703 32.36 -47.83 25.61
CA GLY A 703 32.19 -46.99 26.80
C GLY A 703 33.46 -46.81 27.64
N GLU A 704 34.63 -46.75 27.01
CA GLU A 704 35.93 -46.52 27.67
C GLU A 704 35.94 -45.21 28.48
N TRP A 705 36.58 -45.17 29.64
CA TRP A 705 36.69 -43.95 30.46
C TRP A 705 38.06 -43.27 30.26
N PRO A 706 38.13 -41.96 29.94
CA PRO A 706 37.02 -41.03 29.71
C PRO A 706 36.26 -41.31 28.41
N CYS A 707 34.94 -41.19 28.43
CA CYS A 707 34.07 -41.48 27.28
C CYS A 707 34.53 -40.70 26.04
N LEU A 708 34.69 -41.40 24.92
CA LEU A 708 35.04 -40.76 23.64
C LEU A 708 33.95 -39.75 23.28
N ARG A 709 34.33 -38.48 23.22
CA ARG A 709 33.43 -37.36 22.91
C ARG A 709 34.10 -36.37 21.96
N PRO A 710 33.30 -35.62 21.19
CA PRO A 710 33.83 -34.63 20.28
C PRO A 710 34.55 -33.50 21.02
N VAL A 711 35.56 -32.90 20.38
CA VAL A 711 36.32 -31.79 20.97
C VAL A 711 35.46 -30.53 21.00
N VAL A 712 35.45 -29.85 22.15
CA VAL A 712 34.85 -28.54 22.36
C VAL A 712 35.96 -27.53 22.53
N ASP A 713 35.97 -26.48 21.71
CA ASP A 713 36.81 -25.31 21.94
C ASP A 713 35.99 -24.28 22.76
N PRO A 714 36.38 -23.99 24.02
CA PRO A 714 35.65 -23.05 24.86
C PRO A 714 35.71 -21.59 24.39
N GLN A 715 36.58 -21.22 23.43
CA GLN A 715 36.85 -19.83 23.08
C GLN A 715 36.05 -19.26 21.89
N ILE A 716 35.26 -20.06 21.17
CA ILE A 716 34.78 -19.64 19.83
C ILE A 716 33.58 -18.65 19.89
N HIS A 717 32.81 -18.58 20.99
CA HIS A 717 31.77 -17.54 21.13
C HIS A 717 31.24 -17.33 22.56
N SER A 718 30.75 -18.39 23.23
CA SER A 718 30.13 -18.29 24.57
C SER A 718 30.29 -19.59 25.35
N PRO A 719 30.78 -19.57 26.60
CA PRO A 719 30.99 -20.77 27.42
C PRO A 719 29.69 -21.54 27.72
N GLU A 720 28.54 -20.85 27.73
CA GLU A 720 27.22 -21.44 28.00
C GLU A 720 26.74 -22.36 26.85
N LEU A 721 27.05 -22.03 25.59
CA LEU A 721 26.75 -22.90 24.44
C LEU A 721 27.62 -24.16 24.48
N GLY A 722 28.89 -24.04 24.88
CA GLY A 722 29.78 -25.19 25.10
C GLY A 722 29.27 -26.11 26.21
N GLN A 723 28.76 -25.56 27.32
CA GLN A 723 28.12 -26.33 28.39
C GLN A 723 26.83 -27.01 27.90
N LEU A 724 26.01 -26.33 27.10
CA LEU A 724 24.81 -26.92 26.52
C LEU A 724 25.15 -28.10 25.60
N MET A 725 26.16 -27.95 24.74
CA MET A 725 26.66 -29.03 23.89
C MET A 725 27.10 -30.23 24.73
N GLN A 726 27.87 -30.00 25.80
CA GLN A 726 28.34 -31.05 26.69
C GLN A 726 27.20 -31.82 27.38
N ARG A 727 26.15 -31.10 27.81
CA ARG A 727 24.97 -31.72 28.42
C ARG A 727 24.12 -32.50 27.42
N CYS A 728 24.09 -32.10 26.15
CA CYS A 728 23.30 -32.79 25.12
C CYS A 728 23.86 -34.19 24.79
N TRP A 729 25.18 -34.40 24.86
CA TRP A 729 25.83 -35.68 24.58
C TRP A 729 26.27 -36.47 25.82
N ALA A 730 25.69 -36.18 26.99
CA ALA A 730 25.95 -36.93 28.22
C ALA A 730 25.76 -38.44 28.02
N GLU A 731 26.58 -39.26 28.67
CA GLU A 731 26.51 -40.72 28.56
C GLU A 731 25.14 -41.23 29.03
N GLU A 732 24.68 -40.78 30.20
CA GLU A 732 23.38 -41.13 30.74
C GLU A 732 22.23 -40.33 30.09
N PRO A 733 21.18 -41.00 29.55
CA PRO A 733 20.05 -40.32 28.91
C PRO A 733 19.27 -39.37 29.84
N THR A 734 19.29 -39.59 31.15
CA THR A 734 18.59 -38.77 32.15
C THR A 734 19.24 -37.41 32.39
N GLU A 735 20.54 -37.29 32.12
CA GLU A 735 21.28 -36.02 32.30
C GLU A 735 21.07 -35.05 31.12
N ARG A 736 20.60 -35.58 29.98
CA ARG A 736 20.35 -34.82 28.76
C ARG A 736 19.09 -33.95 28.91
N PRO A 737 19.14 -32.64 28.60
CA PRO A 737 17.98 -31.76 28.70
C PRO A 737 16.92 -32.08 27.63
N ASP A 738 15.66 -31.75 27.90
CA ASP A 738 14.59 -31.84 26.88
C ASP A 738 14.61 -30.63 25.94
N PHE A 739 14.13 -30.79 24.71
CA PHE A 739 14.09 -29.68 23.72
C PHE A 739 13.30 -28.46 24.21
N ASN A 740 12.27 -28.64 25.05
CA ASN A 740 11.57 -27.53 25.70
C ASN A 740 12.49 -26.72 26.63
N HIS A 741 13.37 -27.41 27.38
CA HIS A 741 14.34 -26.78 28.25
C HIS A 741 15.47 -26.11 27.44
N ILE A 742 15.93 -26.76 26.37
CA ILE A 742 16.90 -26.18 25.42
C ILE A 742 16.36 -24.90 24.78
N HIS A 743 15.09 -24.88 24.36
CA HIS A 743 14.44 -23.71 23.79
C HIS A 743 14.41 -22.52 24.76
N LEU A 744 14.12 -22.77 26.04
CA LEU A 744 14.14 -21.75 27.09
C LEU A 744 15.55 -21.19 27.34
N LEU A 745 16.58 -22.05 27.36
CA LEU A 745 17.98 -21.65 27.55
C LEU A 745 18.47 -20.76 26.40
N LEU A 746 18.17 -21.13 25.15
CA LEU A 746 18.53 -20.33 23.97
C LEU A 746 17.76 -18.99 23.93
N ARG A 747 16.49 -18.97 24.36
CA ARG A 747 15.68 -17.74 24.42
C ARG A 747 16.14 -16.76 25.49
N LYS A 748 16.65 -17.25 26.63
CA LYS A 748 17.22 -16.42 27.71
C LYS A 748 18.46 -15.67 27.23
N HIS A 749 19.32 -16.32 26.44
CA HIS A 749 20.54 -15.74 25.89
C HIS A 749 20.25 -14.74 24.74
N ASN A 750 19.20 -14.98 23.96
CA ASN A 750 18.76 -14.07 22.89
C ASN A 750 18.12 -12.74 23.37
N LYS A 751 17.88 -12.55 24.67
CA LYS A 751 17.32 -11.28 25.18
C LYS A 751 18.36 -10.14 25.21
N GLU A 752 19.64 -10.44 25.38
CA GLU A 752 20.71 -9.43 25.41
C GLU A 752 21.21 -9.02 24.01
N SER A 753 20.98 -9.84 22.98
CA SER A 753 21.46 -9.61 21.61
C SER A 753 20.36 -9.16 20.62
N ARG A 754 19.12 -8.98 21.10
CA ARG A 754 17.94 -8.73 20.26
C ARG A 754 17.94 -7.41 19.49
N SER A 755 18.60 -6.36 20.01
CA SER A 755 18.72 -5.07 19.32
C SER A 755 19.68 -5.19 18.12
N ASN A 756 20.87 -5.75 18.33
CA ASN A 756 21.90 -5.80 17.28
C ASN A 756 21.63 -6.88 16.21
N ILE A 757 20.86 -7.92 16.54
CA ILE A 757 20.52 -9.02 15.62
C ILE A 757 19.48 -8.59 14.58
N LEU A 758 18.41 -7.93 15.05
CA LEU A 758 17.33 -7.52 14.18
C LEU A 758 17.81 -6.43 13.23
N ASP A 759 18.59 -5.46 13.72
CA ASP A 759 19.10 -4.34 12.92
C ASP A 759 20.14 -4.77 11.87
N ASN A 760 20.98 -5.78 12.15
CA ASN A 760 21.99 -6.25 11.19
C ASN A 760 21.42 -7.24 10.15
N LEU A 761 20.38 -7.98 10.50
CA LEU A 761 19.59 -8.77 9.54
C LEU A 761 18.66 -7.88 8.71
N LEU A 762 18.00 -6.88 9.31
CA LEU A 762 17.20 -5.91 8.59
C LEU A 762 18.06 -5.05 7.68
N SER A 763 19.22 -4.57 8.09
CA SER A 763 20.08 -3.77 7.20
C SER A 763 20.57 -4.57 6.00
N ARG A 764 20.90 -5.85 6.17
CA ARG A 764 21.26 -6.72 5.04
C ARG A 764 20.06 -7.10 4.19
N MET A 765 18.89 -7.34 4.78
CA MET A 765 17.66 -7.60 4.03
C MET A 765 17.15 -6.36 3.28
N GLU A 766 17.27 -5.17 3.86
CA GLU A 766 17.02 -3.87 3.23
C GLU A 766 18.01 -3.64 2.10
N GLN A 767 19.30 -3.94 2.29
CA GLN A 767 20.28 -3.83 1.20
C GLN A 767 19.96 -4.79 0.04
N TYR A 768 19.51 -6.01 0.34
CA TYR A 768 19.03 -6.94 -0.71
C TYR A 768 17.70 -6.50 -1.33
N ALA A 769 16.77 -5.93 -0.55
CA ALA A 769 15.49 -5.42 -1.05
C ALA A 769 15.70 -4.20 -1.94
N ASN A 770 16.52 -3.24 -1.52
CA ASN A 770 16.86 -2.03 -2.27
C ASN A 770 17.59 -2.37 -3.58
N ASN A 771 18.56 -3.30 -3.55
CA ASN A 771 19.22 -3.76 -4.79
C ASN A 771 18.26 -4.49 -5.74
N LEU A 772 17.24 -5.17 -5.19
CA LEU A 772 16.19 -5.82 -6.00
C LEU A 772 15.20 -4.81 -6.56
N GLU A 773 14.82 -3.80 -5.78
CA GLU A 773 13.98 -2.70 -6.22
C GLU A 773 14.66 -1.90 -7.32
N GLU A 774 15.94 -1.56 -7.16
CA GLU A 774 16.74 -0.87 -8.19
C GLU A 774 16.82 -1.70 -9.49
N LEU A 775 17.07 -3.01 -9.40
CA LEU A 775 17.10 -3.89 -10.57
C LEU A 775 15.72 -4.07 -11.22
N VAL A 776 14.65 -4.06 -10.43
CA VAL A 776 13.27 -4.14 -10.92
C VAL A 776 12.88 -2.83 -11.59
N GLU A 777 13.28 -1.69 -11.04
CA GLU A 777 13.05 -0.35 -11.60
C GLU A 777 13.78 -0.21 -12.94
N GLU A 778 15.08 -0.53 -13.00
CA GLU A 778 15.87 -0.49 -14.24
C GLU A 778 15.27 -1.39 -15.33
N ARG A 779 14.82 -2.60 -14.99
CA ARG A 779 14.14 -3.49 -15.96
C ARG A 779 12.76 -3.00 -16.35
N THR A 780 12.04 -2.35 -15.45
CA THR A 780 10.71 -1.79 -15.74
C THR A 780 10.85 -0.60 -16.69
N GLU A 781 11.87 0.24 -16.51
CA GLU A 781 12.21 1.32 -17.44
C GLU A 781 12.61 0.78 -18.82
N ALA A 782 13.50 -0.21 -18.88
CA ALA A 782 13.90 -0.83 -20.14
C ALA A 782 12.69 -1.45 -20.89
N TYR A 783 11.79 -2.12 -20.15
CA TYR A 783 10.55 -2.66 -20.71
C TYR A 783 9.62 -1.55 -21.22
N ASN A 784 9.46 -0.47 -20.47
CA ASN A 784 8.64 0.67 -20.88
C ASN A 784 9.22 1.34 -22.14
N GLU A 785 10.54 1.42 -22.27
CA GLU A 785 11.19 1.98 -23.44
C GLU A 785 11.02 1.09 -24.69
N GLU A 786 11.18 -0.22 -24.55
CA GLU A 786 10.89 -1.18 -25.63
C GLU A 786 9.41 -1.15 -26.03
N LYS A 787 8.50 -1.08 -25.05
CA LYS A 787 7.06 -0.94 -25.29
C LYS A 787 6.76 0.33 -26.10
N ARG A 788 7.34 1.47 -25.71
CA ARG A 788 7.16 2.74 -26.43
C ARG A 788 7.67 2.67 -27.87
N LYS A 789 8.80 2.01 -28.11
CA LYS A 789 9.34 1.77 -29.46
C LYS A 789 8.40 0.89 -30.29
N ALA A 790 7.85 -0.17 -29.70
CA ALA A 790 6.89 -1.06 -30.37
C ALA A 790 5.56 -0.35 -30.68
N GLU A 791 5.03 0.46 -29.76
CA GLU A 791 3.80 1.24 -29.96
C GLU A 791 3.98 2.31 -31.05
N ALA A 792 5.12 3.01 -31.06
CA ALA A 792 5.42 3.99 -32.10
C ALA A 792 5.45 3.36 -33.51
N LEU A 793 6.03 2.17 -33.66
CA LEU A 793 6.03 1.44 -34.93
C LEU A 793 4.62 0.97 -35.33
N LEU A 794 3.77 0.63 -34.37
CA LEU A 794 2.39 0.21 -34.63
C LEU A 794 1.54 1.38 -35.18
N TYR A 795 1.68 2.58 -34.59
CA TYR A 795 0.96 3.78 -35.05
C TYR A 795 1.43 4.29 -36.42
N GLN A 796 2.62 3.90 -36.88
CA GLN A 796 3.08 4.18 -38.24
C GLN A 796 2.41 3.31 -39.31
N ILE A 797 1.89 2.14 -38.93
CA ILE A 797 1.30 1.17 -39.87
C ILE A 797 -0.23 1.25 -39.84
N LEU A 798 -0.83 1.51 -38.67
CA LEU A 798 -2.26 1.52 -38.47
C LEU A 798 -2.73 2.84 -37.82
N PRO A 799 -3.95 3.31 -38.12
CA PRO A 799 -4.54 4.45 -37.42
C PRO A 799 -4.63 4.20 -35.91
N HIS A 800 -4.48 5.26 -35.09
CA HIS A 800 -4.50 5.18 -33.63
C HIS A 800 -5.73 4.46 -33.06
N SER A 801 -6.93 4.75 -33.57
CA SER A 801 -8.18 4.12 -33.11
C SER A 801 -8.21 2.60 -33.35
N VAL A 802 -7.66 2.16 -34.48
CA VAL A 802 -7.60 0.74 -34.89
C VAL A 802 -6.47 0.01 -34.15
N ALA A 803 -5.33 0.68 -33.96
CA ALA A 803 -4.20 0.13 -33.21
C ALA A 803 -4.55 -0.14 -31.74
N GLU A 804 -5.30 0.75 -31.09
CA GLU A 804 -5.75 0.55 -29.70
C GLU A 804 -6.74 -0.62 -29.55
N GLN A 805 -7.70 -0.77 -30.47
CA GLN A 805 -8.60 -1.92 -30.47
C GLN A 805 -7.83 -3.25 -30.62
N LEU A 806 -6.82 -3.29 -31.50
CA LEU A 806 -5.95 -4.46 -31.66
C LEU A 806 -5.09 -4.73 -30.42
N LYS A 807 -4.58 -3.68 -29.74
CA LYS A 807 -3.85 -3.83 -28.46
C LYS A 807 -4.71 -4.44 -27.36
N GLN A 808 -6.01 -4.15 -27.36
CA GLN A 808 -6.99 -4.70 -26.42
C GLN A 808 -7.43 -6.13 -26.77
N GLY A 809 -6.96 -6.68 -27.90
CA GLY A 809 -7.32 -8.02 -28.37
C GLY A 809 -8.69 -8.08 -29.05
N GLU A 810 -9.27 -6.94 -29.40
CA GLU A 810 -10.56 -6.85 -30.08
C GLU A 810 -10.39 -7.05 -31.60
N THR A 811 -11.39 -7.68 -32.22
CA THR A 811 -11.43 -7.82 -33.68
C THR A 811 -11.98 -6.54 -34.31
N VAL A 812 -11.19 -5.87 -35.15
CA VAL A 812 -11.62 -4.66 -35.87
C VAL A 812 -12.60 -5.05 -36.98
N GLN A 813 -13.87 -4.67 -36.82
CA GLN A 813 -14.92 -4.92 -37.82
C GLN A 813 -14.86 -3.87 -38.94
N ALA A 814 -15.33 -4.24 -40.14
CA ALA A 814 -15.46 -3.30 -41.24
C ALA A 814 -16.60 -2.30 -40.96
N GLU A 815 -16.34 -1.01 -41.15
CA GLU A 815 -17.29 0.08 -40.96
C GLU A 815 -17.65 0.73 -42.29
N ALA A 816 -18.93 1.10 -42.46
CA ALA A 816 -19.41 1.87 -43.58
C ALA A 816 -19.45 3.36 -43.23
N PHE A 817 -18.89 4.19 -44.11
CA PHE A 817 -18.83 5.64 -44.01
C PHE A 817 -19.68 6.25 -45.15
N ASP A 818 -20.64 7.10 -44.78
CA ASP A 818 -21.62 7.65 -45.73
C ASP A 818 -21.02 8.69 -46.69
N SER A 819 -20.01 9.43 -46.24
CA SER A 819 -19.37 10.50 -47.01
C SER A 819 -17.91 10.65 -46.62
N VAL A 820 -17.01 10.36 -47.56
CA VAL A 820 -15.56 10.56 -47.42
C VAL A 820 -15.02 11.21 -48.69
N THR A 821 -13.99 12.03 -48.57
CA THR A 821 -13.30 12.59 -49.75
C THR A 821 -11.98 11.87 -49.94
N ILE A 822 -11.77 11.32 -51.14
CA ILE A 822 -10.57 10.60 -51.52
C ILE A 822 -9.78 11.41 -52.55
N TYR A 823 -8.51 11.60 -52.26
CA TYR A 823 -7.48 12.16 -53.12
C TYR A 823 -6.69 11.03 -53.79
N PHE A 824 -6.53 11.14 -55.10
CA PHE A 824 -5.60 10.34 -55.89
C PHE A 824 -4.68 11.26 -56.67
N SER A 825 -3.38 10.94 -56.68
CA SER A 825 -2.45 11.57 -57.61
C SER A 825 -1.56 10.58 -58.30
N ASP A 826 -1.20 10.89 -59.54
CA ASP A 826 -0.28 10.13 -60.38
C ASP A 826 0.81 11.06 -60.95
N ILE A 827 1.97 10.49 -61.25
CA ILE A 827 3.10 11.22 -61.85
C ILE A 827 2.99 11.11 -63.37
N VAL A 828 2.82 12.24 -64.04
CA VAL A 828 2.68 12.27 -65.50
C VAL A 828 3.99 11.83 -66.16
N GLY A 829 3.93 10.75 -66.95
CA GLY A 829 5.09 10.23 -67.66
C GLY A 829 6.04 9.38 -66.82
N PHE A 830 5.63 8.94 -65.63
CA PHE A 830 6.46 8.10 -64.75
C PHE A 830 6.98 6.83 -65.41
N THR A 831 6.17 6.15 -66.24
CA THR A 831 6.63 4.95 -66.95
C THR A 831 7.87 5.23 -67.80
N ASN A 832 7.91 6.35 -68.53
CA ASN A 832 9.08 6.76 -69.31
C ASN A 832 10.24 7.17 -68.40
N LEU A 833 9.97 7.93 -67.33
CA LEU A 833 10.97 8.33 -66.34
C LEU A 833 11.64 7.11 -65.69
N SER A 834 10.87 6.08 -65.35
CA SER A 834 11.35 4.85 -64.74
C SER A 834 12.12 3.96 -65.72
N ALA A 835 11.80 4.03 -67.02
CA ALA A 835 12.52 3.29 -68.07
C ALA A 835 13.90 3.89 -68.38
N GLU A 836 14.08 5.19 -68.19
CA GLU A 836 15.33 5.90 -68.48
C GLU A 836 16.22 6.16 -67.25
N SER A 837 15.75 5.85 -66.04
CA SER A 837 16.49 6.01 -64.79
C SER A 837 16.86 4.65 -64.20
N THR A 838 17.95 4.60 -63.41
CA THR A 838 18.31 3.36 -62.72
C THR A 838 17.32 3.05 -61.59
N PRO A 839 17.11 1.77 -61.22
CA PRO A 839 16.20 1.42 -60.13
C PRO A 839 16.49 2.14 -58.80
N MET A 840 17.78 2.39 -58.49
CA MET A 840 18.18 3.09 -57.27
C MET A 840 17.82 4.59 -57.32
N GLU A 841 17.95 5.23 -58.48
CA GLU A 841 17.54 6.63 -58.69
C GLU A 841 16.02 6.78 -58.61
N VAL A 842 15.26 5.81 -59.14
CA VAL A 842 13.79 5.78 -59.03
C VAL A 842 13.35 5.65 -57.57
N VAL A 843 13.97 4.76 -56.79
CA VAL A 843 13.68 4.61 -55.36
C VAL A 843 14.02 5.90 -54.60
N THR A 844 15.15 6.53 -54.90
CA THR A 844 15.56 7.79 -54.25
C THR A 844 14.58 8.92 -54.57
N LEU A 845 14.13 9.02 -55.83
CA LEU A 845 13.12 10.00 -56.25
C LEU A 845 11.79 9.80 -55.53
N LEU A 846 11.28 8.57 -55.50
CA LEU A 846 10.02 8.26 -54.82
C LEU A 846 10.12 8.53 -53.32
N ASN A 847 11.23 8.17 -52.67
CA ASN A 847 11.44 8.45 -51.25
C ASN A 847 11.50 9.96 -50.95
N ASP A 848 12.21 10.74 -51.76
CA ASP A 848 12.26 12.21 -51.61
C ASP A 848 10.87 12.84 -51.80
N LEU A 849 10.12 12.38 -52.82
CA LEU A 849 8.78 12.88 -53.12
C LEU A 849 7.80 12.52 -52.00
N TYR A 850 7.77 11.26 -51.58
CA TYR A 850 6.87 10.81 -50.52
C TYR A 850 7.24 11.38 -49.15
N THR A 851 8.53 11.61 -48.86
CA THR A 851 8.92 12.33 -47.63
C THR A 851 8.42 13.77 -47.64
N CYS A 852 8.47 14.44 -48.80
CA CYS A 852 7.90 15.78 -48.95
C CYS A 852 6.38 15.77 -48.79
N PHE A 853 5.67 14.77 -49.33
CA PHE A 853 4.22 14.67 -49.20
C PHE A 853 3.82 14.32 -47.77
N ASP A 854 4.49 13.34 -47.15
CA ASP A 854 4.26 12.90 -45.78
C ASP A 854 4.39 14.10 -44.81
N ALA A 855 5.41 14.96 -44.97
CA ALA A 855 5.57 16.18 -44.18
C ALA A 855 4.45 17.23 -44.40
N ILE A 856 3.81 17.25 -45.57
CA ILE A 856 2.70 18.17 -45.86
C ILE A 856 1.40 17.63 -45.27
N ILE A 857 1.12 16.33 -45.44
CA ILE A 857 -0.13 15.70 -44.97
C ILE A 857 -0.23 15.67 -43.45
N ASP A 858 0.88 15.63 -42.71
CA ASP A 858 0.90 15.68 -41.24
C ASP A 858 0.24 16.96 -40.68
N ASN A 859 0.07 18.01 -41.48
CA ASN A 859 -0.59 19.26 -41.08
C ASN A 859 -2.12 19.28 -41.32
N PHE A 860 -2.68 18.22 -41.91
CA PHE A 860 -4.09 18.14 -42.29
C PHE A 860 -4.75 16.90 -41.66
N ASP A 861 -6.07 16.94 -41.46
CA ASP A 861 -6.83 15.79 -40.95
C ASP A 861 -7.09 14.77 -42.08
N VAL A 862 -6.05 14.01 -42.41
CA VAL A 862 -6.02 13.05 -43.52
C VAL A 862 -5.30 11.76 -43.14
N TYR A 863 -5.73 10.65 -43.72
CA TYR A 863 -5.12 9.34 -43.56
C TYR A 863 -4.52 8.84 -44.88
N LYS A 864 -3.26 8.40 -44.82
CA LYS A 864 -2.55 7.80 -45.95
C LYS A 864 -2.97 6.34 -46.15
N VAL A 865 -3.49 6.03 -47.33
CA VAL A 865 -3.85 4.66 -47.73
C VAL A 865 -2.66 4.02 -48.46
N GLU A 866 -2.57 2.69 -48.49
CA GLU A 866 -1.51 1.99 -49.23
C GLU A 866 -1.41 2.49 -50.69
N THR A 867 -0.19 2.83 -51.11
CA THR A 867 0.10 3.30 -52.47
C THR A 867 0.27 2.10 -53.42
N ILE A 868 -0.22 2.25 -54.66
CA ILE A 868 -0.05 1.26 -55.72
C ILE A 868 0.83 1.89 -56.79
N GLY A 869 2.12 1.51 -56.83
CA GLY A 869 3.08 2.05 -57.81
C GLY A 869 3.47 3.50 -57.52
N ASP A 870 3.28 4.35 -58.52
CA ASP A 870 3.50 5.80 -58.54
C ASP A 870 2.30 6.63 -58.05
N ALA A 871 1.16 5.98 -57.80
CA ALA A 871 -0.03 6.64 -57.32
C ALA A 871 -0.01 6.88 -55.80
N TYR A 872 -0.28 8.12 -55.38
CA TYR A 872 -0.41 8.51 -53.98
C TYR A 872 -1.89 8.68 -53.60
N MET A 873 -2.34 7.92 -52.60
CA MET A 873 -3.75 7.85 -52.19
C MET A 873 -3.92 8.34 -50.74
N VAL A 874 -4.80 9.32 -50.56
CA VAL A 874 -5.09 9.94 -49.25
C VAL A 874 -6.59 10.11 -49.09
N VAL A 875 -7.10 9.97 -47.87
CA VAL A 875 -8.53 10.09 -47.58
C VAL A 875 -8.76 10.91 -46.31
N SER A 876 -9.87 11.64 -46.27
CA SER A 876 -10.35 12.32 -45.06
C SER A 876 -11.80 11.94 -44.77
N GLY A 877 -12.19 12.01 -43.50
CA GLY A 877 -13.49 11.56 -42.99
C GLY A 877 -13.50 10.10 -42.49
N LEU A 878 -12.33 9.46 -42.41
CA LEU A 878 -12.12 8.14 -41.82
C LEU A 878 -10.67 8.04 -41.25
N PRO A 879 -10.42 7.19 -40.23
CA PRO A 879 -11.38 6.35 -39.50
C PRO A 879 -12.30 7.16 -38.56
N VAL A 880 -11.95 8.42 -38.27
CA VAL A 880 -12.79 9.33 -37.49
C VAL A 880 -13.63 10.18 -38.44
N ARG A 881 -14.93 10.27 -38.19
CA ARG A 881 -15.86 11.06 -39.01
C ARG A 881 -15.71 12.56 -38.67
N ASN A 882 -15.38 13.39 -39.65
CA ASN A 882 -15.20 14.85 -39.48
C ASN A 882 -16.32 15.70 -40.14
N GLY A 883 -17.52 15.13 -40.27
CA GLY A 883 -18.68 15.84 -40.83
C GLY A 883 -18.50 16.12 -42.33
N LYS A 884 -18.50 17.39 -42.74
CA LYS A 884 -18.19 17.81 -44.13
C LYS A 884 -16.77 18.39 -44.28
N GLN A 885 -15.99 18.42 -43.19
CA GLN A 885 -14.66 19.01 -43.20
C GLN A 885 -13.69 18.21 -44.09
N HIS A 886 -13.93 16.90 -44.29
CA HIS A 886 -13.14 16.08 -45.22
C HIS A 886 -12.96 16.68 -46.62
N GLY A 887 -13.97 17.39 -47.14
CA GLY A 887 -13.84 18.09 -48.43
C GLY A 887 -12.83 19.23 -48.36
N ARG A 888 -12.92 20.06 -47.31
CA ARG A 888 -12.02 21.21 -47.09
C ARG A 888 -10.57 20.79 -46.83
N GLU A 889 -10.36 19.76 -46.01
CA GLU A 889 -9.03 19.25 -45.68
C GLU A 889 -8.31 18.74 -46.94
N ILE A 890 -8.97 17.87 -47.71
CA ILE A 890 -8.41 17.35 -48.96
C ILE A 890 -8.23 18.44 -50.02
N GLY A 891 -9.16 19.40 -50.12
CA GLY A 891 -9.05 20.53 -51.04
C GLY A 891 -7.84 21.42 -50.75
N SER A 892 -7.65 21.80 -49.48
CA SER A 892 -6.51 22.60 -49.01
C SER A 892 -5.18 21.84 -49.17
N MET A 893 -5.17 20.56 -48.80
CA MET A 893 -4.02 19.67 -48.96
C MET A 893 -3.60 19.55 -50.44
N ALA A 894 -4.55 19.32 -51.36
CA ALA A 894 -4.27 19.17 -52.78
C ALA A 894 -3.63 20.42 -53.41
N LEU A 895 -4.10 21.61 -53.03
CA LEU A 895 -3.50 22.88 -53.46
C LEU A 895 -2.07 23.06 -52.92
N THR A 896 -1.85 22.69 -51.66
CA THR A 896 -0.53 22.78 -51.00
C THR A 896 0.47 21.80 -51.62
N LEU A 897 0.05 20.54 -51.86
CA LEU A 897 0.86 19.52 -52.53
C LEU A 897 1.22 19.93 -53.96
N GLN A 898 0.26 20.45 -54.73
CA GLN A 898 0.51 20.94 -56.09
C GLN A 898 1.54 22.08 -56.11
N ASN A 899 1.47 23.01 -55.16
CA ASN A 899 2.43 24.10 -55.05
C ASN A 899 3.83 23.61 -54.67
N ALA A 900 3.94 22.65 -53.73
CA ALA A 900 5.22 22.06 -53.34
C ALA A 900 5.92 21.36 -54.52
N VAL A 901 5.15 20.67 -55.36
CA VAL A 901 5.67 19.94 -56.53
C VAL A 901 6.22 20.88 -57.60
N ARG A 902 5.65 22.08 -57.76
CA ARG A 902 6.21 23.09 -58.65
C ARG A 902 7.64 23.49 -58.26
N THR A 903 7.96 23.44 -56.97
CA THR A 903 9.29 23.76 -56.42
C THR A 903 10.22 22.56 -56.29
N PHE A 904 9.68 21.33 -56.39
CA PHE A 904 10.43 20.10 -56.22
C PHE A 904 11.37 19.85 -57.41
N ARG A 905 12.62 19.49 -57.14
CA ARG A 905 13.65 19.19 -58.18
C ARG A 905 14.13 17.76 -58.08
N ILE A 906 14.18 17.07 -59.21
CA ILE A 906 14.67 15.70 -59.32
C ILE A 906 16.20 15.72 -59.22
N ARG A 907 16.80 15.08 -58.20
CA ARG A 907 18.26 15.11 -57.95
C ARG A 907 19.11 14.69 -59.15
N HIS A 908 18.73 13.61 -59.83
CA HIS A 908 19.45 13.06 -60.97
C HIS A 908 19.11 13.77 -62.30
N ARG A 909 18.06 14.60 -62.34
CA ARG A 909 17.58 15.33 -63.53
C ARG A 909 17.03 16.72 -63.15
N PRO A 910 17.89 17.66 -62.74
CA PRO A 910 17.45 18.94 -62.17
C PRO A 910 16.76 19.88 -63.17
N GLN A 911 16.86 19.60 -64.48
CA GLN A 911 16.24 20.39 -65.55
C GLN A 911 14.82 19.93 -65.91
N GLN A 912 14.41 18.74 -65.45
CA GLN A 912 13.09 18.18 -65.72
C GLN A 912 12.17 18.48 -64.53
N GLN A 913 11.03 19.14 -64.79
CA GLN A 913 10.03 19.41 -63.77
C GLN A 913 9.11 18.20 -63.60
N LEU A 914 8.77 17.87 -62.35
CA LEU A 914 7.80 16.84 -62.04
C LEU A 914 6.39 17.39 -62.24
N GLU A 915 5.56 16.68 -63.00
CA GLU A 915 4.16 17.03 -63.22
C GLU A 915 3.26 16.01 -62.54
N LEU A 916 2.35 16.50 -61.70
CA LEU A 916 1.33 15.65 -61.08
C LEU A 916 -0.02 15.86 -61.73
N ARG A 917 -0.77 14.76 -61.81
CA ARG A 917 -2.19 14.76 -62.09
C ARG A 917 -2.94 14.42 -60.80
N ILE A 918 -3.95 15.21 -60.46
CA ILE A 918 -4.70 15.05 -59.20
C ILE A 918 -6.19 14.87 -59.50
N GLY A 919 -6.79 13.87 -58.88
CA GLY A 919 -8.23 13.59 -58.91
C GLY A 919 -8.84 13.52 -57.52
N ILE A 920 -9.98 14.18 -57.33
CA ILE A 920 -10.71 14.20 -56.07
C ILE A 920 -12.18 13.85 -56.31
N HIS A 921 -12.67 12.87 -55.54
CA HIS A 921 -14.09 12.54 -55.52
C HIS A 921 -14.57 12.23 -54.10
N THR A 922 -15.85 12.52 -53.86
CA THR A 922 -16.50 12.40 -52.57
C THR A 922 -17.70 11.49 -52.69
N GLY A 923 -17.80 10.51 -51.79
CA GLY A 923 -18.87 9.51 -51.78
C GLY A 923 -18.73 8.50 -50.64
N PRO A 924 -19.63 7.51 -50.54
CA PRO A 924 -19.62 6.50 -49.48
C PRO A 924 -18.51 5.45 -49.69
N VAL A 925 -17.95 4.91 -48.60
CA VAL A 925 -16.94 3.85 -48.63
C VAL A 925 -17.10 2.89 -47.45
N CYS A 926 -16.68 1.64 -47.59
CA CYS A 926 -16.50 0.72 -46.48
C CYS A 926 -15.01 0.58 -46.17
N ALA A 927 -14.58 0.74 -44.93
CA ALA A 927 -13.18 0.58 -44.53
C ALA A 927 -13.03 -0.50 -43.44
N GLY A 928 -11.92 -1.25 -43.46
CA GLY A 928 -11.68 -2.32 -42.49
C GLY A 928 -10.27 -2.90 -42.57
N VAL A 929 -9.87 -3.66 -41.55
CA VAL A 929 -8.55 -4.31 -41.49
C VAL A 929 -8.59 -5.65 -42.22
N VAL A 930 -7.69 -5.84 -43.18
CA VAL A 930 -7.54 -7.08 -43.95
C VAL A 930 -6.18 -7.72 -43.66
N GLY A 931 -6.18 -9.03 -43.42
CA GLY A 931 -4.97 -9.84 -43.21
C GLY A 931 -4.63 -10.08 -41.73
N LEU A 932 -4.40 -11.35 -41.35
CA LEU A 932 -4.08 -11.74 -39.97
C LEU A 932 -2.60 -11.59 -39.60
N LYS A 933 -1.70 -11.77 -40.58
CA LYS A 933 -0.23 -11.74 -40.37
C LYS A 933 0.37 -10.36 -40.64
N MET A 934 -0.22 -9.60 -41.55
CA MET A 934 0.14 -8.23 -41.90
C MET A 934 -1.16 -7.44 -42.05
N PRO A 935 -1.72 -6.90 -40.95
CA PRO A 935 -2.99 -6.19 -40.98
C PRO A 935 -2.84 -4.87 -41.74
N ARG A 936 -3.74 -4.63 -42.70
CA ARG A 936 -3.77 -3.42 -43.53
C ARG A 936 -5.14 -2.79 -43.47
N TYR A 937 -5.22 -1.48 -43.29
CA TYR A 937 -6.49 -0.76 -43.29
C TYR A 937 -6.88 -0.41 -44.74
N CYS A 938 -7.83 -1.16 -45.29
CA CYS A 938 -8.20 -1.08 -46.70
C CYS A 938 -9.57 -0.40 -46.87
N LEU A 939 -9.73 0.33 -47.98
CA LEU A 939 -10.98 0.96 -48.39
C LEU A 939 -11.60 0.20 -49.57
N PHE A 940 -12.92 -0.01 -49.50
CA PHE A 940 -13.71 -0.69 -50.52
C PHE A 940 -14.92 0.17 -50.88
N GLY A 941 -15.12 0.43 -52.17
CA GLY A 941 -16.30 1.13 -52.64
C GLY A 941 -16.13 1.72 -54.02
N ASP A 942 -17.26 2.09 -54.61
CA ASP A 942 -17.32 2.73 -55.93
C ASP A 942 -16.65 4.11 -55.95
N THR A 943 -16.60 4.78 -54.80
CA THR A 943 -15.92 6.06 -54.59
C THR A 943 -14.44 5.95 -54.91
N VAL A 944 -13.75 4.88 -54.51
CA VAL A 944 -12.31 4.65 -54.80
C VAL A 944 -12.08 4.59 -56.32
N ASN A 945 -12.90 3.82 -57.02
CA ASN A 945 -12.83 3.70 -58.49
C ASN A 945 -13.10 5.03 -59.17
N THR A 946 -14.10 5.79 -58.71
CA THR A 946 -14.46 7.08 -59.29
C THR A 946 -13.36 8.13 -59.06
N SER A 947 -12.72 8.16 -57.88
CA SER A 947 -11.58 9.05 -57.61
C SER A 947 -10.38 8.74 -58.50
N SER A 948 -10.05 7.46 -58.70
CA SER A 948 -9.00 7.05 -59.66
C SER A 948 -9.35 7.44 -61.10
N ARG A 949 -10.65 7.46 -61.48
CA ARG A 949 -11.08 7.99 -62.78
C ARG A 949 -10.98 9.51 -62.88
N MET A 950 -11.24 10.23 -61.81
CA MET A 950 -11.02 11.69 -61.77
C MET A 950 -9.53 12.00 -61.93
N GLU A 951 -8.65 11.20 -61.34
CA GLU A 951 -7.21 11.32 -61.54
C GLU A 951 -6.88 11.03 -63.00
N SER A 952 -7.12 9.82 -63.52
CA SER A 952 -6.68 9.42 -64.86
C SER A 952 -7.26 10.24 -66.03
N SER A 953 -8.41 10.89 -65.84
CA SER A 953 -9.00 11.82 -66.82
C SER A 953 -8.58 13.28 -66.63
N GLY A 954 -7.76 13.59 -65.62
CA GLY A 954 -7.22 14.90 -65.34
C GLY A 954 -6.13 15.37 -66.31
N GLU A 955 -5.72 16.62 -66.15
CA GLU A 955 -4.63 17.24 -66.92
C GLU A 955 -3.41 17.46 -66.00
N ALA A 956 -2.22 17.53 -66.60
CA ALA A 956 -0.99 17.81 -65.86
C ALA A 956 -1.10 19.14 -65.10
N LEU A 957 -0.65 19.15 -63.84
CA LEU A 957 -0.64 20.31 -62.94
C LEU A 957 -2.02 20.93 -62.69
N LYS A 958 -3.10 20.15 -62.83
CA LYS A 958 -4.46 20.56 -62.49
C LYS A 958 -5.11 19.59 -61.49
N ILE A 959 -6.01 20.12 -60.66
CA ILE A 959 -6.79 19.36 -59.68
C ILE A 959 -8.20 19.14 -60.23
N HIS A 960 -8.50 17.91 -60.61
CA HIS A 960 -9.78 17.52 -61.19
C HIS A 960 -10.74 17.05 -60.10
N VAL A 961 -11.91 17.67 -60.02
CA VAL A 961 -12.90 17.34 -58.98
C VAL A 961 -14.27 16.98 -59.56
N SER A 962 -14.93 16.03 -58.92
CA SER A 962 -16.29 15.62 -59.26
C SER A 962 -17.36 16.64 -58.81
N ALA A 963 -18.57 16.56 -59.38
CA ALA A 963 -19.71 17.38 -58.95
C ALA A 963 -20.02 17.26 -57.45
N ALA A 964 -19.96 16.03 -56.91
CA ALA A 964 -20.21 15.76 -55.48
C ALA A 964 -19.19 16.47 -54.56
N THR A 965 -17.92 16.48 -54.95
CA THR A 965 -16.86 17.20 -54.21
C THR A 965 -17.07 18.71 -54.31
N ARG A 966 -17.45 19.22 -55.48
CA ARG A 966 -17.76 20.64 -55.70
C ARG A 966 -18.91 21.11 -54.79
N ASP A 967 -19.96 20.31 -54.64
CA ASP A 967 -21.10 20.66 -53.79
C ASP A 967 -20.68 20.85 -52.33
N ILE A 968 -19.78 20.01 -51.81
CA ILE A 968 -19.22 20.13 -50.45
C ILE A 968 -18.27 21.33 -50.32
N LEU A 969 -17.39 21.56 -51.30
CA LEU A 969 -16.46 22.69 -51.27
C LEU A 969 -17.19 24.04 -51.35
N MET A 970 -18.31 24.11 -52.08
CA MET A 970 -19.12 25.34 -52.17
C MET A 970 -19.74 25.75 -50.83
N GLU A 971 -20.01 24.82 -49.91
CA GLU A 971 -20.55 25.18 -48.59
C GLU A 971 -19.59 26.03 -47.74
N PHE A 972 -18.28 25.96 -48.02
CA PHE A 972 -17.26 26.70 -47.27
C PHE A 972 -16.95 28.08 -47.85
N ASN A 973 -17.48 28.44 -49.03
CA ASN A 973 -17.29 29.74 -49.72
C ASN A 973 -15.83 30.23 -49.91
N CYS A 974 -14.82 29.37 -49.73
CA CYS A 974 -13.41 29.75 -49.77
C CYS A 974 -12.62 29.15 -50.95
N PHE A 975 -13.24 28.30 -51.78
CA PHE A 975 -12.59 27.61 -52.89
C PHE A 975 -13.06 28.14 -54.26
N HIS A 976 -12.12 28.33 -55.19
CA HIS A 976 -12.37 28.75 -56.57
C HIS A 976 -12.44 27.53 -57.50
N LEU A 977 -13.61 27.30 -58.08
CA LEU A 977 -13.90 26.14 -58.93
C LEU A 977 -14.37 26.59 -60.32
N GLU A 978 -13.76 26.04 -61.37
CA GLU A 978 -14.10 26.31 -62.78
C GLU A 978 -14.80 25.09 -63.41
N LEU A 979 -15.85 25.32 -64.20
CA LEU A 979 -16.55 24.25 -64.90
C LEU A 979 -15.70 23.71 -66.06
N ARG A 980 -15.34 22.42 -66.02
CA ARG A 980 -14.64 21.76 -67.12
C ARG A 980 -15.59 21.39 -68.27
N GLY A 981 -16.84 21.07 -67.93
CA GLY A 981 -17.86 20.55 -68.86
C GLY A 981 -18.18 19.08 -68.61
N THR A 982 -18.93 18.48 -69.54
CA THR A 982 -19.33 17.06 -69.45
C THR A 982 -18.33 16.18 -70.18
N ILE A 983 -17.61 15.33 -69.44
CA ILE A 983 -16.63 14.38 -69.96
C ILE A 983 -17.19 12.95 -69.93
N ASP A 984 -16.78 12.10 -70.86
CA ASP A 984 -17.13 10.68 -70.84
C ASP A 984 -16.12 9.91 -69.99
N VAL A 985 -16.57 9.42 -68.83
CA VAL A 985 -15.74 8.72 -67.86
C VAL A 985 -15.96 7.22 -68.01
N LYS A 986 -14.89 6.49 -68.29
CA LYS A 986 -14.91 5.04 -68.54
C LYS A 986 -15.61 4.30 -67.40
N GLY A 987 -16.74 3.65 -67.71
CA GLY A 987 -17.56 2.89 -66.77
C GLY A 987 -18.58 3.70 -65.95
N LYS A 988 -18.63 5.03 -66.13
CA LYS A 988 -19.59 5.95 -65.50
C LYS A 988 -20.46 6.72 -66.50
N GLY A 989 -20.04 6.79 -67.76
CA GLY A 989 -20.70 7.57 -68.79
C GLY A 989 -20.40 9.05 -68.67
N ARG A 990 -21.31 9.89 -69.15
CA ARG A 990 -21.16 11.35 -69.17
C ARG A 990 -21.27 11.95 -67.76
N MET A 991 -20.19 12.52 -67.25
CA MET A 991 -20.11 13.20 -65.95
C MET A 991 -19.72 14.66 -66.12
N THR A 992 -20.37 15.56 -65.38
CA THR A 992 -19.97 16.96 -65.30
C THR A 992 -18.92 17.13 -64.20
N THR A 993 -17.79 17.74 -64.53
CA THR A 993 -16.66 17.89 -63.61
C THR A 993 -16.09 19.32 -63.60
N TYR A 994 -15.22 19.58 -62.63
CA TYR A 994 -14.72 20.91 -62.31
C TYR A 994 -13.20 20.90 -62.08
N TRP A 995 -12.57 22.05 -62.26
CA TRP A 995 -11.18 22.30 -61.88
C TRP A 995 -11.14 23.10 -60.58
N LEU A 996 -10.35 22.64 -59.61
CA LEU A 996 -10.05 23.42 -58.41
C LEU A 996 -8.80 24.28 -58.67
N LEU A 997 -8.98 25.61 -58.67
CA LEU A 997 -7.93 26.57 -59.06
C LEU A 997 -7.20 27.18 -57.88
N GLY A 998 -7.86 27.34 -56.74
CA GLY A 998 -7.26 28.01 -55.58
C GLY A 998 -8.21 28.15 -54.40
N GLN A 999 -7.67 28.71 -53.31
CA GLN A 999 -8.38 28.99 -52.07
C GLN A 999 -8.15 30.48 -51.72
N SER A 1000 -9.22 31.23 -51.45
CA SER A 1000 -9.12 32.59 -50.93
C SER A 1000 -8.84 32.57 -49.43
N SER A 1001 -7.83 33.32 -49.00
CA SER A 1001 -7.45 33.51 -47.59
C SER A 1001 -8.33 34.52 -46.83
N SER A 1002 -9.61 34.65 -47.20
CA SER A 1002 -10.54 35.59 -46.58
C SER A 1002 -11.60 34.87 -45.75
N GLN A 1003 -11.24 34.51 -44.51
CA GLN A 1003 -12.03 34.67 -43.29
C GLN A 1003 -11.18 34.38 -42.05
#